data_AF-B1MGZ2-F1
#
_entry.id   AF-B1MGZ2-F1
#
_cell.length_a   1.000
_cell.length_b   1.000
_cell.length_c   1.000
_cell.angle_alpha   90.00
_cell.angle_beta   90.00
_cell.angle_gamma   90.00
#
_symmetry.space_group_name_H-M   'P 1'
#
loop_
_entity.id
_entity.type
_entity.pdbx_description
1 polymer ?
#
loop_
_entity_poly.entity_id
_entity_poly.type
_entity_poly.pdbx_seq_one_letter_code
_entity_poly.pdbx_strand_id
1 'polypeptide(L)'
;MVSAQDLPVELRRALSEVARTPRLLVASDYDGTIAPLVNNPDHARPHPESTTALRALAGLPSTTSALISGRALRDLATLSRLPSEVHLVGSHGSEFDAGFVHAIDGDAKALLKTIATKLSAIAAEYPGVAIELKPASVALHVRNASEEDADAALRQALSVANGWGAQVTEGKKVLEFAVIPTDKGQALDILRHQEGATAAVFFGDDVTDEKAFKRLHGPDVGVKVGDGETLAGYRIPDTESVGTALAFLLEERRTWLLGGHATPIERLTMLANSRTIALVTPTGDVTWMCHPEPDSAAVFAHLLGGPEAGHFTIGPARSALPLGQKYIDSTMTVETRWASLQVTDYLAHDEVPGRTDLIRVVTGEADAVVTFAPRPEFGQAPVQLVAEADGLRVLGTNDPIVLRAPGVTWTIGADDQTATATISPANGPIILELRCGTEDLGENPTSEPELRERAESYWRDWAQTLTLPERKPGLMKRSALTLRGLVHAESGAILAAATTSLPEDIGGIRNWDYRYCWLRDASMTASALVALGSLSEAEGLLGWLHRVLEHLPGPDRLHPLYTLAGTALPPEAVIDSLPGYAGSRPVRVGNAANSQVQLDVFGPVVELIHDLSHARKHLGHSDPLTDADWNLVSDMVLAVERRWYEPDHGIWEIRGNPRHHVYSKVMCWVTVDRAVKLAEEFERAAPSSWAALRDEIAAEVIEKGWNESVNSYTAAYDGTDLDAATLYIGLSGLIDPTDPRFTATVIATEAELRSGATVYRYHRDDCLPGGEGGFHLCAAWLVEAYLLIGARSQAELLFDQLVKATGPTGLLSEEYDPVAERSLGNHPQAYSHIGLLRCAALLS
;
A
#
# COMPACT_ATOMS: atom_id res chain seq x y z
N MET A 1 -17.88 32.80 -4.13
CA MET A 1 -16.99 31.70 -3.71
C MET A 1 -17.51 31.17 -2.41
N VAL A 2 -18.48 30.26 -2.57
CA VAL A 2 -18.99 29.41 -1.50
C VAL A 2 -17.86 28.46 -1.08
N SER A 3 -17.54 28.42 0.21
CA SER A 3 -16.53 27.54 0.79
C SER A 3 -17.13 26.16 1.06
N ALA A 4 -16.32 25.11 1.11
CA ALA A 4 -16.78 23.79 1.57
C ALA A 4 -17.42 23.84 2.98
N GLN A 5 -17.06 24.82 3.81
CA GLN A 5 -17.68 25.04 5.13
C GLN A 5 -19.15 25.51 5.06
N ASP A 6 -19.59 26.03 3.92
CA ASP A 6 -20.96 26.49 3.69
C ASP A 6 -21.92 25.34 3.33
N LEU A 7 -21.39 24.14 3.07
CA LEU A 7 -22.20 22.93 2.89
C LEU A 7 -22.75 22.44 4.24
N PRO A 8 -24.01 21.95 4.28
CA PRO A 8 -24.58 21.33 5.48
C PRO A 8 -23.66 20.25 6.06
N VAL A 9 -23.50 20.22 7.39
CA VAL A 9 -22.58 19.30 8.08
C VAL A 9 -22.94 17.84 7.79
N GLU A 10 -24.24 17.54 7.75
CA GLU A 10 -24.78 16.22 7.46
C GLU A 10 -24.47 15.78 6.03
N LEU A 11 -24.51 16.70 5.06
CA LEU A 11 -24.13 16.43 3.68
C LEU A 11 -22.62 16.17 3.58
N ARG A 12 -21.78 16.98 4.24
CA ARG A 12 -20.32 16.75 4.26
C ARG A 12 -19.98 15.38 4.83
N ARG A 13 -20.63 14.99 5.93
CA ARG A 13 -20.44 13.66 6.52
C ARG A 13 -20.82 12.55 5.54
N ALA A 14 -21.98 12.66 4.88
CA ALA A 14 -22.42 11.67 3.90
C ALA A 14 -21.48 11.57 2.69
N LEU A 15 -20.99 12.71 2.19
CA LEU A 15 -20.01 12.76 1.11
C LEU A 15 -18.66 12.16 1.53
N SER A 16 -18.19 12.41 2.75
CA SER A 16 -16.98 11.75 3.29
C SER A 16 -17.15 10.24 3.45
N GLU A 17 -18.33 9.77 3.87
CA GLU A 17 -18.59 8.33 4.03
C GLU A 17 -18.66 7.64 2.65
N VAL A 18 -19.40 8.19 1.69
CA VAL A 18 -19.54 7.61 0.35
C VAL A 18 -18.23 7.68 -0.46
N ALA A 19 -17.39 8.69 -0.23
CA ALA A 19 -16.06 8.83 -0.84
C ALA A 19 -15.12 7.64 -0.53
N ARG A 20 -15.38 6.89 0.55
CA ARG A 20 -14.54 5.77 1.02
C ARG A 20 -15.01 4.40 0.54
N THR A 21 -16.01 4.37 -0.35
CA THR A 21 -16.55 3.11 -0.88
C THR A 21 -15.63 2.54 -1.97
N PRO A 22 -15.49 1.21 -2.13
CA PRO A 22 -14.55 0.63 -3.08
C PRO A 22 -14.68 1.16 -4.52
N ARG A 23 -15.91 1.17 -5.06
CA ARG A 23 -16.23 1.67 -6.41
C ARG A 23 -17.34 2.71 -6.32
N LEU A 24 -17.06 3.93 -6.74
CA LEU A 24 -17.96 5.08 -6.58
C LEU A 24 -18.48 5.59 -7.93
N LEU A 25 -19.79 5.72 -8.08
CA LEU A 25 -20.43 6.41 -9.20
C LEU A 25 -20.89 7.81 -8.78
N VAL A 26 -20.36 8.86 -9.41
CA VAL A 26 -20.80 10.24 -9.19
C VAL A 26 -21.57 10.72 -10.41
N ALA A 27 -22.89 10.83 -10.28
CA ALA A 27 -23.78 11.23 -11.35
C ALA A 27 -24.47 12.56 -11.04
N SER A 28 -24.81 13.32 -12.08
CA SER A 28 -25.51 14.59 -11.94
C SER A 28 -26.43 14.85 -13.13
N ASP A 29 -27.54 15.54 -12.91
CA ASP A 29 -28.24 16.21 -14.02
C ASP A 29 -27.44 17.43 -14.51
N TYR A 30 -27.75 17.87 -15.72
CA TYR A 30 -27.15 19.01 -16.39
C TYR A 30 -27.90 20.32 -16.10
N ASP A 31 -29.14 20.44 -16.58
CA ASP A 31 -29.94 21.66 -16.47
C ASP A 31 -30.44 21.83 -15.05
N GLY A 32 -30.43 23.05 -14.50
CA GLY A 32 -30.88 23.33 -13.14
C GLY A 32 -30.01 22.77 -12.02
N THR A 33 -29.02 21.93 -12.35
CA THR A 33 -28.09 21.29 -11.43
C THR A 33 -26.66 21.82 -11.62
N ILE A 34 -25.90 21.36 -12.62
CA ILE A 34 -24.54 21.91 -12.87
C ILE A 34 -24.55 23.14 -13.77
N ALA A 35 -25.63 23.35 -14.54
CA ALA A 35 -25.85 24.52 -15.38
C ALA A 35 -27.14 25.23 -14.94
N PRO A 36 -27.15 26.55 -14.72
CA PRO A 36 -28.36 27.25 -14.31
C PRO A 36 -29.44 27.21 -15.39
N LEU A 37 -30.71 27.17 -14.98
CA LEU A 37 -31.84 27.29 -15.89
C LEU A 37 -31.86 28.68 -16.52
N VAL A 38 -31.78 28.74 -17.85
CA VAL A 38 -31.80 29.96 -18.64
C VAL A 38 -32.95 29.95 -19.65
N ASN A 39 -33.33 31.13 -20.14
CA ASN A 39 -34.45 31.26 -21.08
C ASN A 39 -34.22 30.55 -22.41
N ASN A 40 -32.98 30.59 -22.93
CA ASN A 40 -32.57 29.84 -24.11
C ASN A 40 -31.71 28.63 -23.67
N PRO A 41 -32.19 27.38 -23.81
CA PRO A 41 -31.44 26.19 -23.45
C PRO A 41 -30.05 26.10 -24.08
N ASP A 42 -29.83 26.65 -25.28
CA ASP A 42 -28.52 26.66 -25.94
C ASP A 42 -27.48 27.54 -25.25
N HIS A 43 -27.91 28.39 -24.31
CA HIS A 43 -27.06 29.26 -23.51
C HIS A 43 -26.78 28.71 -22.10
N ALA A 44 -27.39 27.59 -21.71
CA ALA A 44 -27.06 26.93 -20.45
C ALA A 44 -25.59 26.50 -20.52
N ARG A 45 -24.77 27.02 -19.61
CA ARG A 45 -23.34 26.66 -19.50
C ARG A 45 -23.12 26.13 -18.10
N PRO A 46 -22.39 25.02 -17.95
CA PRO A 46 -22.13 24.47 -16.63
C PRO A 46 -21.14 25.36 -15.89
N HIS A 47 -21.22 25.37 -14.57
CA HIS A 47 -20.24 26.06 -13.74
C HIS A 47 -18.84 25.44 -13.94
N PRO A 48 -17.78 26.27 -14.08
CA PRO A 48 -16.42 25.76 -14.27
C PRO A 48 -15.97 24.81 -13.17
N GLU A 49 -16.34 25.10 -11.92
CA GLU A 49 -15.99 24.27 -10.75
C GLU A 49 -16.61 22.86 -10.87
N SER A 50 -17.90 22.75 -11.20
CA SER A 50 -18.58 21.47 -11.40
C SER A 50 -17.92 20.66 -12.52
N THR A 51 -17.59 21.30 -13.65
CA THR A 51 -16.92 20.59 -14.76
C THR A 51 -15.51 20.14 -14.42
N THR A 52 -14.76 20.95 -13.68
CA THR A 52 -13.40 20.62 -13.23
C THR A 52 -13.42 19.46 -12.25
N ALA A 53 -14.35 19.49 -11.30
CA ALA A 53 -14.51 18.44 -10.30
C ALA A 53 -14.96 17.11 -10.93
N LEU A 54 -15.97 17.10 -11.81
CA LEU A 54 -16.41 15.88 -12.52
C LEU A 54 -15.29 15.29 -13.38
N ARG A 55 -14.52 16.14 -14.08
CA ARG A 55 -13.36 15.68 -14.86
C ARG A 55 -12.30 15.05 -13.95
N ALA A 56 -11.98 15.69 -12.85
CA ALA A 56 -10.97 15.18 -11.92
C ALA A 56 -11.44 13.88 -11.25
N LEU A 57 -12.72 13.78 -10.87
CA LEU A 57 -13.31 12.57 -10.30
C LEU A 57 -13.27 11.40 -11.28
N ALA A 58 -13.57 11.62 -12.56
CA ALA A 58 -13.46 10.60 -13.61
C ALA A 58 -12.02 10.11 -13.84
N GLY A 59 -11.02 10.92 -13.49
CA GLY A 59 -9.61 10.54 -13.58
C GLY A 59 -9.09 9.75 -12.37
N LEU A 60 -9.89 9.61 -11.29
CA LEU A 60 -9.47 8.88 -10.09
C LEU A 60 -9.73 7.37 -10.24
N PRO A 61 -8.83 6.51 -9.74
CA PRO A 61 -9.05 5.06 -9.71
C PRO A 61 -10.39 4.67 -9.07
N SER A 62 -11.05 3.65 -9.65
CA SER A 62 -12.33 3.09 -9.16
C SER A 62 -13.42 4.15 -8.91
N THR A 63 -13.40 5.24 -9.69
CA THR A 63 -14.34 6.36 -9.57
C THR A 63 -14.88 6.70 -10.95
N THR A 64 -16.19 6.57 -11.13
CA THR A 64 -16.86 6.88 -12.38
C THR A 64 -17.62 8.19 -12.22
N SER A 65 -17.55 9.08 -13.21
CA SER A 65 -18.43 10.26 -13.26
C SER A 65 -19.38 10.19 -14.45
N ALA A 66 -20.61 10.67 -14.27
CA ALA A 66 -21.63 10.68 -15.32
C ALA A 66 -22.52 11.93 -15.31
N LEU A 67 -23.01 12.33 -16.48
CA LEU A 67 -24.12 13.26 -16.62
C LEU A 67 -25.34 12.55 -17.20
N ILE A 68 -26.49 12.66 -16.52
CA ILE A 68 -27.75 12.08 -16.97
C ILE A 68 -28.76 13.20 -17.21
N SER A 69 -29.02 13.53 -18.46
CA SER A 69 -29.81 14.70 -18.85
C SER A 69 -30.99 14.38 -19.76
N GLY A 70 -32.00 15.24 -19.73
CA GLY A 70 -33.10 15.26 -20.70
C GLY A 70 -32.74 15.76 -22.10
N ARG A 71 -31.53 16.31 -22.28
CA ARG A 71 -30.99 16.77 -23.57
C ARG A 71 -30.58 15.61 -24.46
N ALA A 72 -30.65 15.77 -25.79
CA ALA A 72 -30.06 14.82 -26.72
C ALA A 72 -28.54 14.69 -26.45
N LEU A 73 -27.98 13.49 -26.58
CA LEU A 73 -26.59 13.21 -26.22
C LEU A 73 -25.60 14.13 -26.97
N ARG A 74 -25.87 14.39 -28.25
CA ARG A 74 -25.06 15.29 -29.08
C ARG A 74 -25.03 16.72 -28.54
N ASP A 75 -26.16 17.23 -28.08
CA ASP A 75 -26.27 18.59 -27.56
C ASP A 75 -25.63 18.68 -26.18
N LEU A 76 -25.84 17.65 -25.34
CA LEU A 76 -25.19 17.51 -24.05
C LEU A 76 -23.66 17.51 -24.19
N ALA A 77 -23.10 16.71 -25.10
CA ALA A 77 -21.66 16.66 -25.36
C ALA A 77 -21.10 18.01 -25.84
N THR A 78 -21.83 18.70 -26.71
CA THR A 78 -21.40 20.00 -27.26
C THR A 78 -21.38 21.08 -26.17
N LEU A 79 -22.37 21.08 -25.28
CA LEU A 79 -22.56 22.12 -24.27
C LEU A 79 -21.76 21.87 -22.98
N SER A 80 -21.58 20.61 -22.57
CA SER A 80 -20.82 20.26 -21.37
C SER A 80 -19.32 20.42 -21.56
N ARG A 81 -18.79 20.14 -22.77
CA ARG A 81 -17.35 20.09 -23.09
C ARG A 81 -16.55 19.21 -22.11
N LEU A 82 -17.21 18.19 -21.57
CA LEU A 82 -16.55 17.18 -20.75
C LEU A 82 -15.81 16.19 -21.65
N PRO A 83 -14.71 15.61 -21.16
CA PRO A 83 -13.94 14.66 -21.95
C PRO A 83 -14.61 13.27 -21.91
N SER A 84 -14.13 12.33 -22.72
CA SER A 84 -14.75 11.00 -22.90
C SER A 84 -14.78 10.13 -21.65
N GLU A 85 -13.98 10.47 -20.64
CA GLU A 85 -13.92 9.76 -19.36
C GLU A 85 -15.16 10.05 -18.48
N VAL A 86 -15.92 11.11 -18.76
CA VAL A 86 -17.22 11.36 -18.11
C VAL A 86 -18.32 10.79 -18.99
N HIS A 87 -19.06 9.81 -18.49
CA HIS A 87 -20.17 9.21 -19.24
C HIS A 87 -21.27 10.22 -19.47
N LEU A 88 -21.74 10.29 -20.71
CA LEU A 88 -22.85 11.16 -21.08
C LEU A 88 -24.07 10.31 -21.40
N VAL A 89 -25.17 10.59 -20.72
CA VAL A 89 -26.46 9.93 -20.96
C VAL A 89 -27.50 11.00 -21.29
N GLY A 90 -27.94 10.98 -22.55
CA GLY A 90 -28.95 11.88 -23.07
C GLY A 90 -30.36 11.31 -23.04
N SER A 91 -31.31 12.15 -23.46
CA SER A 91 -32.71 11.80 -23.69
C SER A 91 -33.35 11.12 -22.48
N HIS A 92 -33.13 11.71 -21.29
CA HIS A 92 -33.65 11.24 -20.00
C HIS A 92 -33.24 9.80 -19.64
N GLY A 93 -32.03 9.40 -20.03
CA GLY A 93 -31.51 8.07 -19.71
C GLY A 93 -31.63 7.03 -20.83
N SER A 94 -32.03 7.42 -22.03
CA SER A 94 -32.25 6.47 -23.14
C SER A 94 -31.11 6.41 -24.15
N GLU A 95 -30.22 7.40 -24.18
CA GLU A 95 -29.14 7.54 -25.16
C GLU A 95 -27.77 7.55 -24.46
N PHE A 96 -26.98 6.50 -24.59
CA PHE A 96 -25.64 6.34 -24.01
C PHE A 96 -24.55 6.51 -25.08
N ASP A 97 -23.29 6.61 -24.66
CA ASP A 97 -22.12 6.66 -25.58
C ASP A 97 -22.06 5.47 -26.55
N ALA A 98 -22.61 4.30 -26.17
CA ALA A 98 -22.72 3.11 -27.01
C ALA A 98 -24.00 3.04 -27.88
N GLY A 99 -24.89 4.03 -27.82
CA GLY A 99 -26.17 4.09 -28.52
C GLY A 99 -27.40 4.06 -27.59
N PHE A 100 -28.59 3.82 -28.13
CA PHE A 100 -29.82 3.77 -27.34
C PHE A 100 -29.96 2.46 -26.55
N VAL A 101 -30.38 2.54 -25.28
CA VAL A 101 -30.68 1.35 -24.44
C VAL A 101 -31.72 0.44 -25.10
N HIS A 102 -32.73 1.07 -25.71
CA HIS A 102 -33.68 0.43 -26.59
C HIS A 102 -33.52 1.07 -27.97
N ALA A 103 -33.10 0.29 -28.97
CA ALA A 103 -33.01 0.79 -30.33
C ALA A 103 -34.37 1.36 -30.78
N ILE A 104 -34.38 2.57 -31.35
CA ILE A 104 -35.60 3.11 -31.96
C ILE A 104 -35.96 2.23 -33.17
N ASP A 105 -36.89 1.31 -32.95
CA ASP A 105 -37.37 0.40 -33.98
C ASP A 105 -38.20 1.14 -35.04
N GLY A 106 -38.62 0.40 -36.08
CA GLY A 106 -39.40 0.98 -37.18
C GLY A 106 -40.72 1.60 -36.72
N ASP A 107 -41.34 1.03 -35.68
CA ASP A 107 -42.64 1.44 -35.17
C ASP A 107 -42.52 2.70 -34.32
N ALA A 108 -41.49 2.80 -33.46
CA ALA A 108 -41.17 4.00 -32.69
C ALA A 108 -40.81 5.19 -33.60
N LYS A 109 -40.07 4.97 -34.70
CA LYS A 109 -39.80 6.04 -35.70
C LYS A 109 -41.08 6.52 -36.39
N ALA A 110 -41.97 5.59 -36.74
CA ALA A 110 -43.26 5.93 -37.35
C ALA A 110 -44.17 6.70 -36.39
N LEU A 111 -44.16 6.31 -35.10
CA LEU A 111 -44.88 7.01 -34.05
C LEU A 111 -44.31 8.41 -33.83
N LEU A 112 -42.98 8.57 -33.74
CA LEU A 112 -42.33 9.87 -33.55
C LEU A 112 -42.71 10.84 -34.69
N LYS A 113 -42.71 10.37 -35.93
CA LYS A 113 -43.16 11.15 -37.09
C LYS A 113 -44.63 11.55 -37.00
N THR A 114 -45.47 10.65 -36.48
CA THR A 114 -46.90 10.91 -36.27
C THR A 114 -47.11 12.00 -35.22
N ILE A 115 -46.43 11.87 -34.07
CA ILE A 115 -46.47 12.86 -32.98
C ILE A 115 -45.97 14.23 -33.48
N ALA A 116 -44.81 14.27 -34.14
CA ALA A 116 -44.25 15.49 -34.72
C ALA A 116 -45.23 16.21 -35.65
N THR A 117 -45.88 15.45 -36.53
CA THR A 117 -46.86 16.01 -37.48
C THR A 117 -48.07 16.59 -36.76
N LYS A 118 -48.59 15.88 -35.75
CA LYS A 118 -49.77 16.31 -34.98
C LYS A 118 -49.48 17.52 -34.11
N LEU A 119 -48.34 17.54 -33.41
CA LEU A 119 -47.93 18.67 -32.58
C LEU A 119 -47.55 19.89 -33.42
N SER A 120 -46.97 19.70 -34.62
CA SER A 120 -46.74 20.82 -35.56
C SER A 120 -48.04 21.49 -35.98
N ALA A 121 -49.10 20.71 -36.22
CA ALA A 121 -50.41 21.25 -36.58
C ALA A 121 -50.99 22.08 -35.41
N ILE A 122 -50.86 21.60 -34.18
CA ILE A 122 -51.28 22.34 -32.98
C ILE A 122 -50.46 23.62 -32.83
N ALA A 123 -49.14 23.56 -32.93
CA ALA A 123 -48.28 24.73 -32.80
C ALA A 123 -48.58 25.81 -33.87
N ALA A 124 -49.05 25.43 -35.05
CA ALA A 124 -49.44 26.37 -36.09
C ALA A 124 -50.78 27.09 -35.81
N GLU A 125 -51.63 26.53 -34.95
CA GLU A 125 -52.93 27.13 -34.57
C GLU A 125 -52.77 28.24 -33.52
N TYR A 126 -51.71 28.20 -32.70
CA TYR A 126 -51.53 29.08 -31.54
C TYR A 126 -50.23 29.90 -31.63
N PRO A 127 -50.31 31.24 -31.78
CA PRO A 127 -49.13 32.11 -31.81
C PRO A 127 -48.27 31.97 -30.54
N GLY A 128 -46.96 31.77 -30.72
CA GLY A 128 -46.01 31.64 -29.60
C GLY A 128 -45.84 30.22 -29.06
N VAL A 129 -46.56 29.24 -29.61
CA VAL A 129 -46.33 27.81 -29.38
C VAL A 129 -45.32 27.27 -30.38
N ALA A 130 -44.37 26.47 -29.93
CA ALA A 130 -43.33 25.88 -30.77
C ALA A 130 -43.15 24.39 -30.45
N ILE A 131 -42.68 23.62 -31.43
CA ILE A 131 -42.25 22.25 -31.19
C ILE A 131 -40.73 22.12 -31.25
N GLU A 132 -40.21 21.18 -30.47
CA GLU A 132 -38.81 20.76 -30.49
C GLU A 132 -38.76 19.26 -30.78
N LEU A 133 -38.04 18.88 -31.83
CA LEU A 133 -37.86 17.48 -32.24
C LEU A 133 -36.56 16.95 -31.63
N LYS A 134 -36.69 15.93 -30.78
CA LYS A 134 -35.56 15.18 -30.22
C LYS A 134 -35.49 13.79 -30.86
N PRO A 135 -34.36 13.07 -30.76
CA PRO A 135 -34.20 11.76 -31.39
C PRO A 135 -35.27 10.72 -31.03
N ALA A 136 -35.81 10.74 -29.80
CA ALA A 136 -36.80 9.79 -29.31
C ALA A 136 -38.07 10.45 -28.71
N SER A 137 -38.23 11.76 -28.86
CA SER A 137 -39.39 12.49 -28.32
C SER A 137 -39.70 13.76 -29.09
N VAL A 138 -40.90 14.30 -28.90
CA VAL A 138 -41.28 15.63 -29.38
C VAL A 138 -41.81 16.44 -28.21
N ALA A 139 -41.25 17.64 -28.01
CA ALA A 139 -41.70 18.57 -26.97
C ALA A 139 -42.52 19.72 -27.59
N LEU A 140 -43.61 20.10 -26.92
CA LEU A 140 -44.45 21.24 -27.25
C LEU A 140 -44.23 22.35 -26.22
N HIS A 141 -43.57 23.43 -26.61
CA HIS A 141 -43.27 24.58 -25.78
C HIS A 141 -44.35 25.65 -25.91
N VAL A 142 -44.91 26.09 -24.78
CA VAL A 142 -45.93 27.15 -24.73
C VAL A 142 -45.45 28.40 -23.99
N ARG A 143 -44.13 28.52 -23.78
CA ARG A 143 -43.54 29.61 -22.96
C ARG A 143 -43.79 31.00 -23.53
N ASN A 144 -43.85 31.13 -24.86
CA ASN A 144 -43.99 32.40 -25.56
C ASN A 144 -45.43 32.67 -26.04
N ALA A 145 -46.37 31.80 -25.71
CA ALA A 145 -47.80 31.96 -26.01
C ALA A 145 -48.50 32.78 -24.92
N SER A 146 -49.67 33.35 -25.25
CA SER A 146 -50.57 33.92 -24.24
C SER A 146 -51.06 32.83 -23.28
N GLU A 147 -51.49 33.15 -22.07
CA GLU A 147 -51.97 32.12 -21.12
C GLU A 147 -53.17 31.33 -21.69
N GLU A 148 -54.07 32.00 -22.40
CA GLU A 148 -55.23 31.37 -23.03
C GLU A 148 -54.82 30.40 -24.14
N ASP A 149 -53.88 30.82 -25.00
CA ASP A 149 -53.36 29.99 -26.10
C ASP A 149 -52.50 28.83 -25.58
N ALA A 150 -51.71 29.06 -24.52
CA ALA A 150 -50.92 28.04 -23.87
C ALA A 150 -51.81 26.93 -23.30
N ASP A 151 -52.83 27.29 -22.52
CA ASP A 151 -53.76 26.32 -21.92
C ASP A 151 -54.59 25.59 -22.98
N ALA A 152 -54.95 26.25 -24.08
CA ALA A 152 -55.63 25.63 -25.21
C ALA A 152 -54.72 24.62 -25.93
N ALA A 153 -53.48 24.99 -26.26
CA ALA A 153 -52.52 24.15 -26.93
C ALA A 153 -52.14 22.90 -26.10
N LEU A 154 -51.89 23.06 -24.80
CA LEU A 154 -51.57 21.94 -23.90
C LEU A 154 -52.74 20.95 -23.79
N ARG A 155 -53.98 21.44 -23.61
CA ARG A 155 -55.17 20.58 -23.54
C ARG A 155 -55.41 19.83 -24.84
N GLN A 156 -55.23 20.50 -25.98
CA GLN A 156 -55.37 19.87 -27.30
C GLN A 156 -54.30 18.80 -27.51
N ALA A 157 -53.05 19.08 -27.13
CA ALA A 157 -51.95 18.12 -27.20
C ALA A 157 -52.21 16.86 -26.37
N LEU A 158 -52.67 17.00 -25.12
CA LEU A 158 -53.06 15.87 -24.27
C LEU A 158 -54.25 15.09 -24.85
N SER A 159 -55.24 15.79 -25.42
CA SER A 159 -56.41 15.14 -26.04
C SER A 159 -56.03 14.30 -27.26
N VAL A 160 -55.12 14.78 -28.12
CA VAL A 160 -54.70 14.02 -29.31
C VAL A 160 -53.72 12.91 -28.97
N ALA A 161 -53.04 13.02 -27.83
CA ALA A 161 -52.09 12.02 -27.35
C ALA A 161 -52.74 10.74 -26.84
N ASN A 162 -54.05 10.78 -26.53
CA ASN A 162 -54.82 9.59 -26.15
C ASN A 162 -54.76 8.53 -27.25
N GLY A 163 -54.01 7.45 -26.98
CA GLY A 163 -53.84 6.31 -27.89
C GLY A 163 -52.48 6.23 -28.59
N TRP A 164 -51.56 7.18 -28.38
CA TRP A 164 -50.21 7.10 -28.97
C TRP A 164 -49.31 6.07 -28.30
N GLY A 165 -49.58 5.68 -27.05
CA GLY A 165 -48.67 4.82 -26.27
C GLY A 165 -47.33 5.49 -25.93
N ALA A 166 -47.19 6.79 -26.19
CA ALA A 166 -46.03 7.59 -25.84
C ALA A 166 -46.05 7.96 -24.35
N GLN A 167 -44.88 7.97 -23.72
CA GLN A 167 -44.71 8.46 -22.36
C GLN A 167 -44.78 9.99 -22.37
N VAL A 168 -45.76 10.55 -21.65
CA VAL A 168 -45.94 12.00 -21.51
C VAL A 168 -45.23 12.49 -20.26
N THR A 169 -44.39 13.50 -20.40
CA THR A 169 -43.73 14.20 -19.29
C THR A 169 -44.20 15.64 -19.27
N GLU A 170 -44.77 16.08 -18.14
CA GLU A 170 -45.25 17.45 -17.94
C GLU A 170 -44.16 18.30 -17.30
N GLY A 171 -43.80 19.41 -17.95
CA GLY A 171 -42.83 20.38 -17.44
C GLY A 171 -43.42 21.80 -17.37
N LYS A 172 -42.68 22.74 -16.77
CA LYS A 172 -43.14 24.13 -16.62
C LYS A 172 -43.25 24.81 -18.00
N LYS A 173 -44.48 24.95 -18.50
CA LYS A 173 -44.84 25.46 -19.84
C LYS A 173 -44.33 24.61 -21.02
N VAL A 174 -44.25 23.28 -20.83
CA VAL A 174 -43.88 22.32 -21.88
C VAL A 174 -44.52 20.95 -21.65
N LEU A 175 -44.91 20.26 -22.73
CA LEU A 175 -45.27 18.83 -22.71
C LEU A 175 -44.33 18.05 -23.62
N GLU A 176 -43.71 16.99 -23.11
CA GLU A 176 -42.81 16.11 -23.88
C GLU A 176 -43.42 14.73 -24.08
N PHE A 177 -43.43 14.25 -25.32
CA PHE A 177 -43.98 12.94 -25.72
C PHE A 177 -42.85 12.03 -26.22
N ALA A 178 -42.42 11.09 -25.39
CA ALA A 178 -41.36 10.13 -25.71
C ALA A 178 -41.91 8.81 -26.27
N VAL A 179 -41.32 8.32 -27.36
CA VAL A 179 -41.72 7.06 -28.01
C VAL A 179 -40.95 5.83 -27.50
N ILE A 180 -39.99 6.06 -26.61
CA ILE A 180 -39.24 5.04 -25.89
C ILE A 180 -39.36 5.36 -24.39
N PRO A 181 -39.44 4.36 -23.50
CA PRO A 181 -39.40 4.62 -22.07
C PRO A 181 -38.14 5.40 -21.69
N THR A 182 -38.33 6.53 -21.01
CA THR A 182 -37.21 7.34 -20.50
C THR A 182 -37.27 7.44 -18.98
N ASP A 183 -36.21 6.95 -18.33
CA ASP A 183 -36.08 6.90 -16.88
C ASP A 183 -34.62 7.13 -16.45
N LYS A 184 -34.35 8.31 -15.88
CA LYS A 184 -33.03 8.65 -15.32
C LYS A 184 -32.59 7.65 -14.23
N GLY A 185 -33.53 7.10 -13.47
CA GLY A 185 -33.23 6.09 -12.47
C GLY A 185 -32.79 4.76 -13.08
N GLN A 186 -33.40 4.34 -14.18
CA GLN A 186 -32.92 3.15 -14.90
C GLN A 186 -31.53 3.38 -15.50
N ALA A 187 -31.24 4.58 -15.99
CA ALA A 187 -29.90 4.90 -16.47
C ALA A 187 -28.84 4.84 -15.36
N LEU A 188 -29.17 5.31 -14.17
CA LEU A 188 -28.31 5.20 -13.00
C LEU A 188 -28.06 3.73 -12.62
N ASP A 189 -29.09 2.88 -12.63
CA ASP A 189 -28.96 1.44 -12.37
C ASP A 189 -28.06 0.74 -13.40
N ILE A 190 -28.19 1.10 -14.69
CA ILE A 190 -27.35 0.56 -15.77
C ILE A 190 -25.88 0.94 -15.56
N LEU A 191 -25.59 2.22 -15.33
CA LEU A 191 -24.23 2.68 -15.06
C LEU A 191 -23.64 2.00 -13.82
N ARG A 192 -24.42 1.92 -12.74
CA ARG A 192 -24.01 1.22 -11.51
C ARG A 192 -23.62 -0.22 -11.79
N HIS A 193 -24.42 -0.95 -12.58
CA HIS A 193 -24.16 -2.36 -12.87
C HIS A 193 -22.95 -2.55 -13.79
N GLN A 194 -22.83 -1.74 -14.85
CA GLN A 194 -21.70 -1.77 -15.79
C GLN A 194 -20.38 -1.51 -15.09
N GLU A 195 -20.38 -0.50 -14.20
CA GLU A 195 -19.19 -0.06 -13.47
C GLU A 195 -19.03 -0.77 -12.12
N GLY A 196 -19.84 -1.79 -11.83
CA GLY A 196 -19.82 -2.52 -10.56
C GLY A 196 -19.77 -1.61 -9.32
N ALA A 197 -20.41 -0.45 -9.37
CA ALA A 197 -20.32 0.56 -8.35
C ALA A 197 -20.98 0.09 -7.05
N THR A 198 -20.26 0.19 -5.93
CA THR A 198 -20.74 -0.19 -4.59
C THR A 198 -21.60 0.89 -3.95
N ALA A 199 -21.48 2.14 -4.42
CA ALA A 199 -22.31 3.27 -4.01
C ALA A 199 -22.43 4.29 -5.15
N ALA A 200 -23.47 5.13 -5.11
CA ALA A 200 -23.60 6.28 -5.99
C ALA A 200 -23.97 7.58 -5.27
N VAL A 201 -23.52 8.69 -5.84
CA VAL A 201 -23.97 10.05 -5.52
C VAL A 201 -24.75 10.57 -6.72
N PHE A 202 -25.94 11.12 -6.50
CA PHE A 202 -26.73 11.75 -7.56
C PHE A 202 -27.15 13.17 -7.18
N PHE A 203 -26.85 14.14 -8.04
CA PHE A 203 -27.33 15.53 -7.93
C PHE A 203 -28.44 15.78 -8.96
N GLY A 204 -29.55 16.38 -8.52
CA GLY A 204 -30.68 16.71 -9.39
C GLY A 204 -31.54 17.84 -8.84
N ASP A 205 -32.31 18.50 -9.69
CA ASP A 205 -33.12 19.67 -9.33
C ASP A 205 -34.62 19.52 -9.65
N ASP A 206 -35.02 18.55 -10.47
CA ASP A 206 -36.39 18.51 -10.99
C ASP A 206 -37.16 17.21 -10.69
N VAL A 207 -38.41 17.17 -11.15
CA VAL A 207 -39.31 16.02 -10.95
C VAL A 207 -38.86 14.76 -11.71
N THR A 208 -38.03 14.90 -12.73
CA THR A 208 -37.49 13.77 -13.49
C THR A 208 -36.37 13.08 -12.71
N ASP A 209 -35.64 13.84 -11.88
CA ASP A 209 -34.58 13.33 -11.00
C ASP A 209 -35.10 12.52 -9.81
N GLU A 210 -36.35 12.73 -9.41
CA GLU A 210 -37.00 11.93 -8.36
C GLU A 210 -37.02 10.43 -8.69
N LYS A 211 -37.02 10.08 -9.98
CA LYS A 211 -36.87 8.69 -10.41
C LYS A 211 -35.48 8.13 -10.11
N ALA A 212 -34.43 8.95 -10.21
CA ALA A 212 -33.07 8.57 -9.82
C ALA A 212 -32.94 8.48 -8.30
N PHE A 213 -33.46 9.45 -7.54
CA PHE A 213 -33.45 9.39 -6.07
C PHE A 213 -34.16 8.15 -5.53
N LYS A 214 -35.26 7.72 -6.16
CA LYS A 214 -35.97 6.49 -5.77
C LYS A 214 -35.13 5.21 -5.93
N ARG A 215 -34.09 5.21 -6.76
CA ARG A 215 -33.19 4.05 -6.95
C ARG A 215 -32.03 4.02 -5.96
N LEU A 216 -31.75 5.14 -5.30
CA LEU A 216 -30.69 5.21 -4.31
C LEU A 216 -31.05 4.38 -3.07
N HIS A 217 -30.07 3.63 -2.56
CA HIS A 217 -30.22 2.71 -1.44
C HIS A 217 -28.89 2.51 -0.70
N GLY A 218 -28.94 2.05 0.55
CA GLY A 218 -27.71 1.75 1.31
C GLY A 218 -26.84 3.01 1.51
N PRO A 219 -25.53 2.98 1.17
CA PRO A 219 -24.61 4.11 1.39
C PRO A 219 -24.75 5.25 0.36
N ASP A 220 -25.73 5.18 -0.53
CA ASP A 220 -25.93 6.16 -1.59
C ASP A 220 -26.30 7.56 -1.07
N VAL A 221 -25.93 8.59 -1.82
CA VAL A 221 -26.19 9.99 -1.45
C VAL A 221 -26.98 10.70 -2.56
N GLY A 222 -28.23 11.07 -2.25
CA GLY A 222 -29.07 11.89 -3.13
C GLY A 222 -29.09 13.34 -2.67
N VAL A 223 -28.80 14.28 -3.57
CA VAL A 223 -28.75 15.71 -3.27
C VAL A 223 -29.68 16.49 -4.20
N LYS A 224 -30.70 17.13 -3.61
CA LYS A 224 -31.61 18.05 -4.31
C LYS A 224 -31.02 19.44 -4.41
N VAL A 225 -31.01 20.01 -5.61
CA VAL A 225 -30.63 21.41 -5.85
C VAL A 225 -31.87 22.30 -5.83
N GLY A 226 -31.82 23.41 -5.09
CA GLY A 226 -32.93 24.35 -4.96
C GLY A 226 -34.09 23.82 -4.12
N ASP A 227 -35.23 24.51 -4.17
CA ASP A 227 -36.44 24.22 -3.38
C ASP A 227 -37.31 23.10 -3.98
N GLY A 228 -38.37 22.70 -3.27
CA GLY A 228 -39.37 21.72 -3.72
C GLY A 228 -39.34 20.40 -2.95
N GLU A 229 -40.45 19.65 -2.98
CA GLU A 229 -40.52 18.30 -2.41
C GLU A 229 -39.57 17.34 -3.14
N THR A 230 -38.94 16.42 -2.40
CA THR A 230 -37.94 15.51 -2.95
C THR A 230 -37.76 14.26 -2.10
N LEU A 231 -37.35 13.16 -2.73
CA LEU A 231 -36.89 11.92 -2.11
C LEU A 231 -35.39 11.97 -1.76
N ALA A 232 -34.65 12.99 -2.20
CA ALA A 232 -33.24 13.16 -1.86
C ALA A 232 -33.05 13.34 -0.34
N GLY A 233 -32.03 12.68 0.21
CA GLY A 233 -31.70 12.78 1.64
C GLY A 233 -31.09 14.13 2.04
N TYR A 234 -30.52 14.87 1.08
CA TYR A 234 -29.81 16.11 1.33
C TYR A 234 -30.22 17.21 0.33
N ARG A 235 -29.94 18.46 0.67
CA ARG A 235 -30.29 19.63 -0.14
C ARG A 235 -29.18 20.68 -0.15
N ILE A 236 -29.03 21.34 -1.29
CA ILE A 236 -28.17 22.52 -1.48
C ILE A 236 -28.95 23.64 -2.20
N PRO A 237 -28.63 24.91 -1.97
CA PRO A 237 -29.50 26.02 -2.36
C PRO A 237 -29.47 26.33 -3.86
N ASP A 238 -28.36 26.11 -4.53
CA ASP A 238 -28.15 26.56 -5.90
C ASP A 238 -27.11 25.71 -6.66
N THR A 239 -27.00 26.00 -7.96
CA THR A 239 -26.06 25.35 -8.88
C THR A 239 -24.58 25.63 -8.58
N GLU A 240 -24.22 26.73 -7.89
CA GLU A 240 -22.82 27.02 -7.51
C GLU A 240 -22.39 26.05 -6.40
N SER A 241 -23.29 25.80 -5.44
CA SER A 241 -23.11 24.86 -4.34
C SER A 241 -22.87 23.41 -4.81
N VAL A 242 -23.34 23.04 -6.00
CA VAL A 242 -23.06 21.73 -6.62
C VAL A 242 -21.57 21.60 -6.93
N GLY A 243 -20.95 22.66 -7.48
CA GLY A 243 -19.51 22.71 -7.72
C GLY A 243 -18.71 22.51 -6.44
N THR A 244 -19.10 23.20 -5.36
CA THR A 244 -18.48 23.06 -4.04
C THR A 244 -18.63 21.63 -3.48
N ALA A 245 -19.81 21.02 -3.59
CA ALA A 245 -20.04 19.65 -3.12
C ALA A 245 -19.23 18.60 -3.91
N LEU A 246 -19.15 18.75 -5.24
CA LEU A 246 -18.33 17.89 -6.10
C LEU A 246 -16.83 18.07 -5.81
N ALA A 247 -16.37 19.30 -5.58
CA ALA A 247 -14.97 19.56 -5.21
C ALA A 247 -14.63 18.98 -3.82
N PHE A 248 -15.53 19.10 -2.85
CA PHE A 248 -15.36 18.46 -1.53
C PHE A 248 -15.30 16.93 -1.67
N LEU A 249 -16.20 16.32 -2.43
CA LEU A 249 -16.20 14.89 -2.70
C LEU A 249 -14.91 14.43 -3.40
N LEU A 250 -14.40 15.22 -4.35
CA LEU A 250 -13.13 14.97 -5.03
C LEU A 250 -11.96 14.93 -4.05
N GLU A 251 -11.85 15.92 -3.15
CA GLU A 251 -10.76 15.97 -2.19
C GLU A 251 -10.87 14.81 -1.17
N GLU A 252 -12.06 14.52 -0.64
CA GLU A 252 -12.25 13.37 0.26
C GLU A 252 -11.92 12.04 -0.43
N ARG A 253 -12.36 11.86 -1.69
CA ARG A 253 -12.06 10.67 -2.49
C ARG A 253 -10.56 10.55 -2.76
N ARG A 254 -9.91 11.66 -3.14
CA ARG A 254 -8.46 11.71 -3.38
C ARG A 254 -7.69 11.42 -2.09
N THR A 255 -8.06 12.03 -0.97
CA THR A 255 -7.45 11.78 0.34
C THR A 255 -7.59 10.32 0.72
N TRP A 256 -8.75 9.71 0.53
CA TRP A 256 -8.93 8.28 0.79
C TRP A 256 -8.07 7.40 -0.13
N LEU A 257 -8.06 7.68 -1.44
CA LEU A 257 -7.23 6.98 -2.43
C LEU A 257 -5.72 7.16 -2.19
N LEU A 258 -5.31 8.28 -1.60
CA LEU A 258 -3.93 8.55 -1.21
C LEU A 258 -3.59 8.00 0.18
N GLY A 259 -4.50 7.28 0.83
CA GLY A 259 -4.26 6.68 2.14
C GLY A 259 -4.36 7.62 3.32
N GLY A 260 -5.03 8.77 3.22
CA GLY A 260 -5.19 9.71 4.33
C GLY A 260 -5.91 9.17 5.57
N HIS A 261 -6.53 7.98 5.46
CA HIS A 261 -7.10 7.24 6.58
C HIS A 261 -6.24 6.04 7.02
N ALA A 262 -5.25 5.64 6.23
CA ALA A 262 -4.29 4.63 6.62
C ALA A 262 -3.32 5.22 7.64
N THR A 263 -2.88 4.41 8.60
CA THR A 263 -1.78 4.83 9.48
C THR A 263 -0.52 4.96 8.62
N PRO A 264 0.16 6.11 8.61
CA PRO A 264 1.40 6.26 7.85
C PRO A 264 2.43 5.21 8.24
N ILE A 265 3.10 4.62 7.24
CA ILE A 265 3.99 3.45 7.42
C ILE A 265 5.07 3.75 8.46
N GLU A 266 5.69 4.93 8.40
CA GLU A 266 6.75 5.35 9.31
C GLU A 266 6.30 5.43 10.79
N ARG A 267 4.98 5.48 11.03
CA ARG A 267 4.41 5.56 12.39
C ARG A 267 4.03 4.20 12.96
N LEU A 268 4.18 3.11 12.20
CA LEU A 268 3.98 1.75 12.69
C LEU A 268 5.18 1.33 13.54
N THR A 269 4.90 0.71 14.69
CA THR A 269 5.91 0.27 15.64
C THR A 269 5.94 -1.25 15.69
N MET A 270 7.15 -1.83 15.59
CA MET A 270 7.35 -3.27 15.59
C MET A 270 7.53 -3.84 17.00
N LEU A 271 6.81 -4.92 17.31
CA LEU A 271 7.09 -5.84 18.42
C LEU A 271 7.80 -7.08 17.85
N ALA A 272 8.79 -7.61 18.55
CA ALA A 272 9.46 -8.86 18.17
C ALA A 272 9.94 -9.64 19.40
N ASN A 273 10.01 -10.96 19.28
CA ASN A 273 10.64 -11.87 20.26
C ASN A 273 11.61 -12.85 19.60
N SER A 274 12.13 -12.54 18.41
CA SER A 274 12.98 -13.42 17.59
C SER A 274 12.31 -14.70 17.08
N ARG A 275 11.00 -14.88 17.31
CA ARG A 275 10.18 -15.96 16.74
C ARG A 275 9.06 -15.38 15.88
N THR A 276 8.31 -14.42 16.42
CA THR A 276 7.19 -13.75 15.76
C THR A 276 7.32 -12.24 15.83
N ILE A 277 6.51 -11.57 15.01
CA ILE A 277 6.49 -10.12 14.85
C ILE A 277 5.04 -9.63 14.81
N ALA A 278 4.80 -8.47 15.41
CA ALA A 278 3.54 -7.74 15.28
C ALA A 278 3.80 -6.26 15.04
N LEU A 279 2.87 -5.56 14.38
CA LEU A 279 2.91 -4.10 14.24
C LEU A 279 1.77 -3.44 15.01
N VAL A 280 2.11 -2.34 15.68
CA VAL A 280 1.19 -1.52 16.48
C VAL A 280 1.12 -0.12 15.89
N THR A 281 -0.10 0.41 15.74
CA THR A 281 -0.33 1.80 15.32
C THR A 281 -0.01 2.78 16.47
N PRO A 282 0.15 4.09 16.19
CA PRO A 282 0.32 5.10 17.24
C PRO A 282 -0.83 5.16 18.24
N THR A 283 -2.02 4.68 17.85
CA THR A 283 -3.24 4.60 18.66
C THR A 283 -3.33 3.32 19.49
N GLY A 284 -2.32 2.45 19.45
CA GLY A 284 -2.29 1.22 20.25
C GLY A 284 -3.06 0.06 19.61
N ASP A 285 -3.24 0.07 18.28
CA ASP A 285 -3.92 -1.02 17.57
C ASP A 285 -2.90 -2.01 17.02
N VAL A 286 -2.99 -3.27 17.42
CA VAL A 286 -2.23 -4.35 16.79
C VAL A 286 -2.89 -4.61 15.44
N THR A 287 -2.23 -4.21 14.37
CA THR A 287 -2.78 -4.15 12.99
C THR A 287 -2.20 -5.23 12.08
N TRP A 288 -1.08 -5.82 12.50
CA TRP A 288 -0.37 -6.86 11.77
C TRP A 288 0.16 -7.90 12.76
N MET A 289 -0.11 -9.18 12.52
CA MET A 289 0.54 -10.30 13.20
C MET A 289 0.29 -11.59 12.41
N CYS A 290 1.34 -12.38 12.20
CA CYS A 290 1.26 -13.69 11.56
C CYS A 290 1.49 -14.81 12.58
N HIS A 291 0.93 -15.98 12.31
CA HIS A 291 1.09 -17.17 13.16
C HIS A 291 0.94 -18.43 12.28
N PRO A 292 1.71 -19.51 12.51
CA PRO A 292 2.71 -19.70 13.59
C PRO A 292 4.04 -18.98 13.38
N GLU A 293 4.41 -18.71 12.13
CA GLU A 293 5.66 -18.05 11.78
C GLU A 293 5.43 -16.67 11.11
N PRO A 294 6.43 -15.78 11.07
CA PRO A 294 6.31 -14.49 10.40
C PRO A 294 5.93 -14.57 8.91
N ASP A 295 6.35 -15.62 8.21
CA ASP A 295 6.03 -15.89 6.81
C ASP A 295 4.72 -16.70 6.62
N SER A 296 4.02 -17.05 7.71
CA SER A 296 2.70 -17.69 7.70
C SER A 296 1.57 -16.71 7.37
N ALA A 297 0.34 -17.19 7.29
CA ALA A 297 -0.80 -16.31 7.07
C ALA A 297 -1.06 -15.36 8.26
N ALA A 298 -1.59 -14.17 7.96
CA ALA A 298 -1.87 -13.17 8.98
C ALA A 298 -3.13 -13.54 9.81
N VAL A 299 -3.03 -13.40 11.12
CA VAL A 299 -4.16 -13.40 12.07
C VAL A 299 -4.80 -12.01 12.15
N PHE A 300 -3.96 -10.98 12.04
CA PHE A 300 -4.37 -9.59 11.90
C PHE A 300 -3.75 -9.03 10.63
N ALA A 301 -4.60 -8.61 9.71
CA ALA A 301 -4.23 -7.99 8.44
C ALA A 301 -4.92 -6.64 8.25
N HIS A 302 -5.32 -5.96 9.33
CA HIS A 302 -5.91 -4.62 9.29
C HIS A 302 -5.04 -3.63 8.49
N LEU A 303 -3.71 -3.77 8.57
CA LEU A 303 -2.78 -2.98 7.77
C LEU A 303 -3.11 -2.98 6.26
N LEU A 304 -3.53 -4.12 5.72
CA LEU A 304 -3.82 -4.30 4.30
C LEU A 304 -5.32 -4.32 3.98
N GLY A 305 -6.17 -4.58 4.98
CA GLY A 305 -7.58 -4.85 4.74
C GLY A 305 -8.59 -4.01 5.52
N GLY A 306 -8.15 -3.04 6.31
CA GLY A 306 -9.06 -2.30 7.17
C GLY A 306 -9.57 -3.15 8.35
N PRO A 307 -10.51 -2.64 9.14
CA PRO A 307 -11.02 -3.32 10.33
C PRO A 307 -11.52 -4.75 10.09
N GLU A 308 -12.09 -5.01 8.90
CA GLU A 308 -12.63 -6.31 8.52
C GLU A 308 -11.56 -7.41 8.38
N ALA A 309 -10.30 -7.04 8.15
CA ALA A 309 -9.17 -7.96 8.03
C ALA A 309 -8.44 -8.24 9.35
N GLY A 310 -9.06 -7.83 10.46
CA GLY A 310 -8.72 -8.28 11.80
C GLY A 310 -7.69 -7.44 12.51
N HIS A 311 -7.95 -7.18 13.78
CA HIS A 311 -7.15 -6.34 14.64
C HIS A 311 -7.35 -6.67 16.12
N PHE A 312 -6.46 -6.16 16.96
CA PHE A 312 -6.62 -6.12 18.40
C PHE A 312 -6.36 -4.71 18.92
N THR A 313 -7.42 -4.00 19.30
CA THR A 313 -7.37 -2.56 19.68
C THR A 313 -7.61 -2.39 21.17
N ILE A 314 -6.89 -1.43 21.77
CA ILE A 314 -7.12 -0.96 23.14
C ILE A 314 -6.95 0.56 23.14
N GLY A 315 -7.98 1.28 23.59
CA GLY A 315 -7.92 2.72 23.72
C GLY A 315 -8.87 3.24 24.81
N PRO A 316 -8.81 4.52 25.17
CA PRO A 316 -9.69 5.10 26.18
C PRO A 316 -11.15 5.07 25.72
N ALA A 317 -12.08 4.75 26.64
CA ALA A 317 -13.51 4.70 26.35
C ALA A 317 -14.08 6.04 25.85
N ARG A 318 -13.50 7.14 26.32
CA ARG A 318 -13.70 8.46 25.72
C ARG A 318 -12.61 8.69 24.69
N SER A 319 -13.01 8.79 23.42
CA SER A 319 -12.10 9.04 22.30
C SER A 319 -11.15 10.20 22.61
N ALA A 320 -9.85 9.89 22.60
CA ALA A 320 -8.76 10.82 22.84
C ALA A 320 -7.53 10.37 22.06
N LEU A 321 -6.77 11.34 21.56
CA LEU A 321 -5.49 11.04 20.92
C LEU A 321 -4.45 10.63 21.98
N PRO A 322 -3.59 9.65 21.67
CA PRO A 322 -2.43 9.33 22.50
C PRO A 322 -1.52 10.56 22.66
N LEU A 323 -0.93 10.70 23.85
CA LEU A 323 0.13 11.67 24.14
C LEU A 323 1.48 11.26 23.52
N GLY A 324 1.68 9.97 23.28
CA GLY A 324 2.88 9.46 22.63
C GLY A 324 2.98 7.93 22.69
N GLN A 325 3.84 7.40 21.83
CA GLN A 325 4.23 6.00 21.79
C GLN A 325 5.76 5.92 21.75
N LYS A 326 6.36 5.01 22.51
CA LYS A 326 7.82 4.82 22.56
C LYS A 326 8.18 3.39 22.93
N TYR A 327 9.39 2.99 22.57
CA TYR A 327 10.01 1.80 23.14
C TYR A 327 10.45 2.05 24.60
N ILE A 328 10.35 1.03 25.44
CA ILE A 328 11.16 0.97 26.66
C ILE A 328 12.62 0.81 26.23
N ASP A 329 13.51 1.60 26.82
CA ASP A 329 14.89 1.72 26.31
C ASP A 329 15.60 0.37 26.23
N SER A 330 16.28 0.13 25.11
CA SER A 330 17.02 -1.10 24.80
C SER A 330 16.15 -2.37 24.72
N THR A 331 14.83 -2.25 24.48
CA THR A 331 13.92 -3.40 24.35
C THR A 331 13.08 -3.37 23.06
N MET A 332 12.26 -4.39 22.85
CA MET A 332 11.16 -4.41 21.87
C MET A 332 9.78 -4.21 22.51
N THR A 333 9.73 -3.80 23.78
CA THR A 333 8.48 -3.49 24.50
C THR A 333 8.04 -2.06 24.20
N VAL A 334 6.75 -1.86 23.94
CA VAL A 334 6.18 -0.57 23.53
C VAL A 334 5.23 -0.05 24.59
N GLU A 335 5.34 1.24 24.92
CA GLU A 335 4.37 1.96 25.73
C GLU A 335 3.58 2.95 24.86
N THR A 336 2.26 2.82 24.86
CA THR A 336 1.33 3.80 24.28
C THR A 336 0.58 4.51 25.41
N ARG A 337 0.68 5.84 25.47
CA ARG A 337 0.18 6.63 26.62
C ARG A 337 -0.87 7.64 26.20
N TRP A 338 -1.94 7.72 26.99
CA TRP A 338 -2.94 8.79 27.01
C TRP A 338 -2.87 9.56 28.35
N ALA A 339 -3.75 10.55 28.54
CA ALA A 339 -3.76 11.37 29.75
C ALA A 339 -3.95 10.55 31.06
N SER A 340 -4.83 9.56 31.04
CA SER A 340 -5.19 8.76 32.23
C SER A 340 -5.20 7.25 31.97
N LEU A 341 -4.52 6.81 30.89
CA LEU A 341 -4.43 5.41 30.47
C LEU A 341 -3.06 5.16 29.84
N GLN A 342 -2.47 4.01 30.10
CA GLN A 342 -1.27 3.53 29.42
C GLN A 342 -1.44 2.05 29.07
N VAL A 343 -1.01 1.68 27.86
CA VAL A 343 -0.93 0.29 27.40
C VAL A 343 0.54 -0.03 27.17
N THR A 344 1.00 -1.15 27.74
CA THR A 344 2.32 -1.71 27.50
C THR A 344 2.17 -3.02 26.73
N ASP A 345 2.73 -3.08 25.53
CA ASP A 345 2.63 -4.20 24.60
C ASP A 345 4.00 -4.89 24.44
N TYR A 346 4.05 -6.21 24.56
CA TYR A 346 5.24 -7.02 24.28
C TYR A 346 4.88 -8.45 23.87
N LEU A 347 5.80 -9.09 23.14
CA LEU A 347 5.75 -10.53 22.84
C LEU A 347 6.58 -11.27 23.89
N ALA A 348 6.01 -12.32 24.50
CA ALA A 348 6.71 -13.13 25.49
C ALA A 348 7.91 -13.87 24.87
N HIS A 349 8.94 -14.13 25.66
CA HIS A 349 10.15 -14.85 25.25
C HIS A 349 10.20 -16.24 25.90
N ASP A 350 11.01 -17.15 25.34
CA ASP A 350 11.21 -18.52 25.83
C ASP A 350 9.94 -19.40 25.86
N GLU A 351 9.01 -19.13 24.94
CA GLU A 351 7.85 -19.99 24.74
C GLU A 351 8.23 -21.28 23.99
N VAL A 352 7.40 -22.31 24.14
CA VAL A 352 7.58 -23.57 23.41
C VAL A 352 7.45 -23.35 21.88
N PRO A 353 8.13 -24.14 21.04
CA PRO A 353 7.97 -24.06 19.59
C PRO A 353 6.51 -24.17 19.17
N GLY A 354 6.10 -23.36 18.19
CA GLY A 354 4.72 -23.23 17.73
C GLY A 354 3.85 -22.28 18.56
N ARG A 355 4.30 -21.78 19.71
CA ARG A 355 3.52 -20.88 20.57
C ARG A 355 3.83 -19.40 20.31
N THR A 356 2.82 -18.55 20.41
CA THR A 356 2.94 -17.08 20.35
C THR A 356 2.07 -16.45 21.42
N ASP A 357 2.68 -15.73 22.34
CA ASP A 357 1.99 -15.02 23.41
C ASP A 357 2.25 -13.51 23.27
N LEU A 358 1.21 -12.78 22.88
CA LEU A 358 1.19 -11.31 22.88
C LEU A 358 0.52 -10.82 24.16
N ILE A 359 1.30 -10.12 24.99
CA ILE A 359 0.86 -9.62 26.29
C ILE A 359 0.61 -8.12 26.20
N ARG A 360 -0.58 -7.71 26.67
CA ARG A 360 -0.99 -6.31 26.69
C ARG A 360 -1.42 -5.94 28.10
N VAL A 361 -0.74 -4.97 28.69
CA VAL A 361 -0.96 -4.56 30.08
C VAL A 361 -1.54 -3.16 30.11
N VAL A 362 -2.74 -3.06 30.66
CA VAL A 362 -3.51 -1.81 30.72
C VAL A 362 -3.45 -1.25 32.14
N THR A 363 -2.95 -0.03 32.28
CA THR A 363 -2.80 0.68 33.55
C THR A 363 -3.38 2.09 33.47
N GLY A 364 -3.77 2.66 34.60
CA GLY A 364 -4.30 4.03 34.68
C GLY A 364 -5.61 4.11 35.45
N GLU A 365 -6.30 5.24 35.29
CA GLU A 365 -7.55 5.55 36.01
C GLU A 365 -8.77 5.63 35.08
N ALA A 366 -8.55 5.80 33.78
CA ALA A 366 -9.64 5.88 32.81
C ALA A 366 -10.06 4.50 32.32
N ASP A 367 -11.36 4.33 32.06
CA ASP A 367 -11.88 3.14 31.40
C ASP A 367 -11.34 3.02 29.98
N ALA A 368 -11.06 1.79 29.56
CA ALA A 368 -10.57 1.45 28.23
C ALA A 368 -11.59 0.55 27.50
N VAL A 369 -11.69 0.73 26.18
CA VAL A 369 -12.42 -0.16 25.29
C VAL A 369 -11.41 -1.08 24.61
N VAL A 370 -11.69 -2.38 24.69
CA VAL A 370 -10.93 -3.45 24.05
C VAL A 370 -11.78 -3.99 22.92
N THR A 371 -11.20 -4.09 21.71
CA THR A 371 -11.83 -4.80 20.58
C THR A 371 -10.90 -5.88 20.07
N PHE A 372 -11.37 -7.11 20.08
CA PHE A 372 -10.65 -8.28 19.60
C PHE A 372 -11.39 -8.89 18.40
N ALA A 373 -10.77 -8.80 17.23
CA ALA A 373 -11.31 -9.26 15.96
C ALA A 373 -10.25 -10.12 15.23
N PRO A 374 -10.03 -11.38 15.64
CA PRO A 374 -9.11 -12.27 14.93
C PRO A 374 -9.68 -12.63 13.55
N ARG A 375 -8.84 -12.58 12.52
CA ARG A 375 -9.16 -12.91 11.13
C ARG A 375 -8.01 -13.71 10.49
N PRO A 376 -7.84 -14.98 10.88
CA PRO A 376 -6.82 -15.87 10.30
C PRO A 376 -6.94 -16.00 8.78
N GLU A 377 -5.88 -16.48 8.15
CA GLU A 377 -5.81 -16.63 6.69
C GLU A 377 -6.08 -15.32 5.95
N PHE A 378 -5.58 -14.19 6.48
CA PHE A 378 -5.84 -12.85 5.93
C PHE A 378 -7.33 -12.51 5.85
N GLY A 379 -8.13 -13.01 6.80
CA GLY A 379 -9.58 -12.86 6.83
C GLY A 379 -10.35 -13.74 5.85
N GLN A 380 -9.72 -14.74 5.24
CA GLN A 380 -10.40 -15.69 4.37
C GLN A 380 -11.05 -16.86 5.13
N ALA A 381 -10.60 -17.13 6.36
CA ALA A 381 -11.17 -18.19 7.20
C ALA A 381 -12.30 -17.63 8.09
N PRO A 382 -13.52 -18.22 8.06
CA PRO A 382 -14.56 -17.88 9.02
C PRO A 382 -14.16 -18.38 10.41
N VAL A 383 -14.37 -17.55 11.43
CA VAL A 383 -14.12 -17.90 12.83
C VAL A 383 -15.39 -17.77 13.65
N GLN A 384 -15.44 -18.45 14.79
CA GLN A 384 -16.45 -18.23 15.81
C GLN A 384 -15.79 -17.92 17.15
N LEU A 385 -16.23 -16.85 17.82
CA LEU A 385 -15.77 -16.52 19.16
C LEU A 385 -16.70 -17.13 20.21
N VAL A 386 -16.09 -17.77 21.22
CA VAL A 386 -16.80 -18.30 22.40
C VAL A 386 -16.25 -17.61 23.64
N ALA A 387 -17.14 -16.98 24.41
CA ALA A 387 -16.78 -16.44 25.71
C ALA A 387 -16.75 -17.56 26.76
N GLU A 388 -15.63 -17.66 27.48
CA GLU A 388 -15.40 -18.58 28.59
C GLU A 388 -15.11 -17.78 29.87
N ALA A 389 -15.02 -18.47 31.02
CA ALA A 389 -14.88 -17.80 32.32
C ALA A 389 -13.62 -16.91 32.42
N ASP A 390 -12.52 -17.35 31.81
CA ASP A 390 -11.21 -16.70 31.89
C ASP A 390 -10.81 -15.98 30.59
N GLY A 391 -11.70 -15.84 29.61
CA GLY A 391 -11.39 -15.17 28.34
C GLY A 391 -12.24 -15.57 27.14
N LEU A 392 -11.62 -15.59 25.96
CA LEU A 392 -12.25 -15.97 24.69
C LEU A 392 -11.50 -17.12 24.04
N ARG A 393 -12.24 -18.00 23.37
CA ARG A 393 -11.70 -19.02 22.46
C ARG A 393 -12.09 -18.70 21.02
N VAL A 394 -11.15 -18.88 20.10
CA VAL A 394 -11.39 -18.75 18.66
C VAL A 394 -11.53 -20.15 18.07
N LEU A 395 -12.68 -20.43 17.47
CA LEU A 395 -12.94 -21.67 16.74
C LEU A 395 -12.82 -21.45 15.23
N GLY A 396 -12.53 -22.51 14.48
CA GLY A 396 -12.42 -22.46 13.02
C GLY A 396 -11.02 -22.12 12.50
N THR A 397 -9.99 -22.18 13.36
CA THR A 397 -8.59 -21.91 13.03
C THR A 397 -7.80 -23.21 12.82
N ASN A 398 -6.72 -23.15 12.03
CA ASN A 398 -5.81 -24.29 11.84
C ASN A 398 -4.98 -24.55 13.11
N ASP A 399 -4.45 -23.47 13.70
CA ASP A 399 -3.76 -23.50 15.00
C ASP A 399 -4.69 -22.95 16.09
N PRO A 400 -4.64 -23.50 17.33
CA PRO A 400 -5.53 -23.05 18.40
C PRO A 400 -5.18 -21.63 18.85
N ILE A 401 -6.20 -20.78 19.02
CA ILE A 401 -6.06 -19.39 19.46
C ILE A 401 -7.02 -19.11 20.61
N VAL A 402 -6.51 -18.54 21.70
CA VAL A 402 -7.28 -18.08 22.85
C VAL A 402 -6.82 -16.69 23.29
N LEU A 403 -7.75 -15.89 23.80
CA LEU A 403 -7.45 -14.63 24.48
C LEU A 403 -7.78 -14.80 25.96
N ARG A 404 -6.75 -14.94 26.80
CA ARG A 404 -6.93 -14.96 28.25
C ARG A 404 -7.13 -13.54 28.76
N ALA A 405 -8.25 -13.32 29.45
CA ALA A 405 -8.69 -12.02 29.95
C ALA A 405 -9.58 -12.22 31.20
N PRO A 406 -9.01 -12.66 32.33
CA PRO A 406 -9.79 -13.02 33.52
C PRO A 406 -10.56 -11.80 34.05
N GLY A 407 -11.83 -12.00 34.38
CA GLY A 407 -12.70 -10.95 34.91
C GLY A 407 -13.21 -9.93 33.87
N VAL A 408 -12.92 -10.12 32.59
CA VAL A 408 -13.44 -9.28 31.50
C VAL A 408 -14.75 -9.86 30.97
N THR A 409 -15.79 -9.02 30.88
CA THR A 409 -17.07 -9.40 30.28
C THR A 409 -17.13 -8.94 28.83
N TRP A 410 -17.34 -9.88 27.91
CA TRP A 410 -17.30 -9.65 26.47
C TRP A 410 -18.69 -9.59 25.85
N THR A 411 -18.86 -8.68 24.89
CA THR A 411 -19.98 -8.66 23.95
C THR A 411 -19.46 -9.10 22.58
N ILE A 412 -19.98 -10.19 22.04
CA ILE A 412 -19.57 -10.74 20.74
C ILE A 412 -20.63 -10.39 19.71
N GLY A 413 -20.23 -9.74 18.61
CA GLY A 413 -21.10 -9.47 17.48
C GLY A 413 -21.50 -10.74 16.74
N ALA A 414 -22.78 -10.89 16.43
CA ALA A 414 -23.33 -12.12 15.85
C ALA A 414 -22.81 -12.37 14.42
N ASP A 415 -22.69 -11.32 13.62
CA ASP A 415 -22.38 -11.42 12.18
C ASP A 415 -20.89 -11.24 11.88
N ASP A 416 -20.19 -10.38 12.62
CA ASP A 416 -18.78 -10.05 12.40
C ASP A 416 -17.83 -10.84 13.30
N GLN A 417 -18.33 -11.53 14.33
CA GLN A 417 -17.52 -12.30 15.29
C GLN A 417 -16.38 -11.44 15.87
N THR A 418 -16.72 -10.19 16.21
CA THR A 418 -15.86 -9.25 16.92
C THR A 418 -16.26 -9.19 18.39
N ALA A 419 -15.29 -9.35 19.30
CA ALA A 419 -15.52 -9.23 20.73
C ALA A 419 -15.14 -7.83 21.23
N THR A 420 -16.03 -7.21 21.98
CA THR A 420 -15.82 -5.89 22.60
C THR A 420 -16.00 -5.96 24.12
N ALA A 421 -15.18 -5.23 24.86
CA ALA A 421 -15.32 -5.09 26.30
C ALA A 421 -14.92 -3.68 26.75
N THR A 422 -15.55 -3.19 27.82
CA THR A 422 -15.09 -2.01 28.55
C THR A 422 -14.46 -2.47 29.86
N ILE A 423 -13.22 -2.08 30.09
CA ILE A 423 -12.41 -2.49 31.24
C ILE A 423 -11.98 -1.26 32.04
N SER A 424 -11.77 -1.43 33.35
CA SER A 424 -11.37 -0.34 34.24
C SER A 424 -10.09 -0.72 35.03
N PRO A 425 -8.92 -0.17 34.67
CA PRO A 425 -7.66 -0.46 35.36
C PRO A 425 -7.50 0.28 36.70
N ALA A 426 -8.53 0.99 37.18
CA ALA A 426 -8.47 1.82 38.39
C ALA A 426 -8.14 1.03 39.67
N ASN A 427 -8.44 -0.27 39.72
CA ASN A 427 -8.19 -1.15 40.87
C ASN A 427 -6.92 -2.01 40.70
N GLY A 428 -6.13 -1.80 39.65
CA GLY A 428 -4.95 -2.58 39.34
C GLY A 428 -4.77 -2.82 37.84
N PRO A 429 -3.58 -3.26 37.41
CA PRO A 429 -3.30 -3.57 36.01
C PRO A 429 -4.24 -4.65 35.49
N ILE A 430 -4.74 -4.47 34.26
CA ILE A 430 -5.48 -5.51 33.54
C ILE A 430 -4.55 -6.10 32.49
N ILE A 431 -4.43 -7.42 32.51
CA ILE A 431 -3.51 -8.17 31.64
C ILE A 431 -4.35 -8.96 30.65
N LEU A 432 -4.07 -8.76 29.36
CA LEU A 432 -4.67 -9.50 28.26
C LEU A 432 -3.57 -10.30 27.56
N GLU A 433 -3.77 -11.60 27.44
CA GLU A 433 -2.78 -12.52 26.87
C GLU A 433 -3.40 -13.20 25.64
N LEU A 434 -3.05 -12.73 24.45
CA LEU A 434 -3.38 -13.43 23.22
C LEU A 434 -2.40 -14.57 23.04
N ARG A 435 -2.88 -15.80 23.16
CA ARG A 435 -2.09 -17.03 23.05
C ARG A 435 -2.49 -17.77 21.79
N CYS A 436 -1.53 -18.01 20.90
CA CYS A 436 -1.69 -18.78 19.68
C CYS A 436 -0.80 -20.03 19.77
N GLY A 437 -1.25 -21.16 19.22
CA GLY A 437 -0.60 -22.47 19.35
C GLY A 437 -0.97 -23.21 20.64
N THR A 438 -1.95 -22.73 21.42
CA THR A 438 -2.48 -23.42 22.60
C THR A 438 -3.96 -23.14 22.83
N GLU A 439 -4.66 -24.11 23.43
CA GLU A 439 -6.06 -23.98 23.87
C GLU A 439 -6.18 -23.55 25.35
N ASP A 440 -5.05 -23.39 26.04
CA ASP A 440 -4.98 -23.18 27.49
C ASP A 440 -5.31 -21.73 27.89
N LEU A 441 -6.46 -21.56 28.55
CA LEU A 441 -6.89 -20.31 29.20
C LEU A 441 -6.48 -20.22 30.68
N GLY A 442 -5.79 -21.24 31.19
CA GLY A 442 -5.30 -21.32 32.55
C GLY A 442 -4.35 -20.18 32.91
N GLU A 443 -4.24 -19.92 34.21
CA GLU A 443 -3.31 -18.94 34.75
C GLU A 443 -1.87 -19.24 34.31
N ASN A 444 -1.15 -18.19 33.92
CA ASN A 444 0.27 -18.34 33.61
C ASN A 444 1.03 -18.63 34.93
N PRO A 445 1.83 -19.71 35.01
CA PRO A 445 2.58 -20.01 36.23
C PRO A 445 3.62 -18.93 36.57
N THR A 446 4.01 -18.10 35.60
CA THR A 446 4.88 -16.94 35.80
C THR A 446 4.05 -15.67 35.86
N SER A 447 4.33 -14.79 36.82
CA SER A 447 3.60 -13.52 36.93
C SER A 447 3.92 -12.57 35.78
N GLU A 448 2.99 -11.68 35.40
CA GLU A 448 3.24 -10.72 34.31
C GLU A 448 4.49 -9.86 34.50
N PRO A 449 4.80 -9.32 35.71
CA PRO A 449 6.02 -8.54 35.88
C PRO A 449 7.30 -9.36 35.61
N GLU A 450 7.30 -10.64 35.97
CA GLU A 450 8.42 -11.56 35.71
C GLU A 450 8.51 -11.95 34.23
N LEU A 451 7.37 -12.17 33.56
CA LEU A 451 7.31 -12.41 32.11
C LEU A 451 7.84 -11.21 31.33
N ARG A 452 7.41 -10.00 31.69
CA ARG A 452 7.87 -8.77 31.07
C ARG A 452 9.36 -8.56 31.30
N GLU A 453 9.85 -8.75 32.52
CA GLU A 453 11.28 -8.61 32.79
C GLU A 453 12.10 -9.62 31.97
N ARG A 454 11.65 -10.87 31.82
CA ARG A 454 12.32 -11.85 30.94
C ARG A 454 12.35 -11.40 29.48
N ALA A 455 11.23 -10.90 28.96
CA ALA A 455 11.16 -10.40 27.60
C ALA A 455 12.06 -9.17 27.40
N GLU A 456 12.11 -8.25 28.36
CA GLU A 456 12.93 -7.05 28.28
C GLU A 456 14.42 -7.32 28.49
N SER A 457 14.79 -8.17 29.46
CA SER A 457 16.18 -8.45 29.79
C SER A 457 16.91 -9.11 28.62
N TYR A 458 16.24 -10.00 27.87
CA TYR A 458 16.78 -10.59 26.65
C TYR A 458 17.34 -9.51 25.69
N TRP A 459 16.52 -8.51 25.37
CA TRP A 459 16.91 -7.43 24.47
C TRP A 459 17.94 -6.49 25.10
N ARG A 460 17.75 -6.16 26.38
CA ARG A 460 18.59 -5.21 27.10
C ARG A 460 20.01 -5.74 27.25
N ASP A 461 20.14 -7.01 27.61
CA ASP A 461 21.42 -7.69 27.82
C ASP A 461 22.13 -7.90 26.48
N TRP A 462 21.39 -8.30 25.43
CA TRP A 462 21.95 -8.37 24.08
C TRP A 462 22.47 -7.01 23.60
N ALA A 463 21.69 -5.94 23.74
CA ALA A 463 22.10 -4.60 23.30
C ALA A 463 23.34 -4.06 24.05
N GLN A 464 23.60 -4.52 25.27
CA GLN A 464 24.77 -4.14 26.06
C GLN A 464 26.08 -4.76 25.54
N THR A 465 26.01 -5.85 24.77
CA THR A 465 27.22 -6.49 24.20
C THR A 465 27.74 -5.76 22.96
N LEU A 466 26.91 -4.90 22.36
CA LEU A 466 27.21 -4.27 21.08
C LEU A 466 28.20 -3.11 21.20
N THR A 467 29.07 -3.01 20.21
CA THR A 467 29.89 -1.82 19.95
C THR A 467 29.16 -0.92 18.95
N LEU A 468 28.45 0.08 19.46
CA LEU A 468 27.64 0.98 18.64
C LEU A 468 28.49 2.12 18.04
N PRO A 469 28.18 2.58 16.81
CA PRO A 469 28.78 3.79 16.25
C PRO A 469 28.58 5.02 17.14
N GLU A 470 29.58 5.91 17.18
CA GLU A 470 29.54 7.13 18.02
C GLU A 470 28.48 8.12 17.55
N ARG A 471 28.20 8.15 16.24
CA ARG A 471 27.19 9.05 15.65
C ARG A 471 25.79 8.53 15.93
N LYS A 472 24.99 9.29 16.68
CA LYS A 472 23.57 8.99 17.02
C LYS A 472 23.39 7.59 17.65
N PRO A 473 24.10 7.26 18.75
CA PRO A 473 24.18 5.90 19.27
C PRO A 473 22.81 5.32 19.68
N GLY A 474 21.88 6.15 20.17
CA GLY A 474 20.53 5.71 20.49
C GLY A 474 19.72 5.22 19.28
N LEU A 475 19.87 5.88 18.12
CA LEU A 475 19.22 5.47 16.88
C LEU A 475 19.91 4.24 16.26
N MET A 476 21.23 4.15 16.39
CA MET A 476 21.98 2.96 15.96
C MET A 476 21.59 1.74 16.79
N LYS A 477 21.48 1.89 18.11
CA LYS A 477 20.94 0.84 19.00
C LYS A 477 19.55 0.38 18.56
N ARG A 478 18.68 1.31 18.17
CA ARG A 478 17.33 0.99 17.68
C ARG A 478 17.35 0.24 16.35
N SER A 479 18.23 0.64 15.43
CA SER A 479 18.42 -0.07 14.17
C SER A 479 18.97 -1.48 14.39
N ALA A 480 19.95 -1.64 15.27
CA ALA A 480 20.49 -2.96 15.63
C ALA A 480 19.43 -3.87 16.25
N LEU A 481 18.62 -3.36 17.19
CA LEU A 481 17.49 -4.10 17.77
C LEU A 481 16.43 -4.47 16.73
N THR A 482 16.19 -3.60 15.74
CA THR A 482 15.27 -3.86 14.63
C THR A 482 15.78 -5.01 13.76
N LEU A 483 17.05 -4.96 13.35
CA LEU A 483 17.68 -6.06 12.61
C LEU A 483 17.65 -7.36 13.40
N ARG A 484 17.96 -7.32 14.70
CA ARG A 484 17.88 -8.51 15.56
C ARG A 484 16.45 -9.05 15.68
N GLY A 485 15.45 -8.18 15.70
CA GLY A 485 14.03 -8.55 15.67
C GLY A 485 13.58 -9.24 14.39
N LEU A 486 14.29 -9.02 13.27
CA LEU A 486 14.06 -9.70 12.00
C LEU A 486 14.80 -11.05 11.88
N VAL A 487 15.65 -11.40 12.87
CA VAL A 487 16.31 -12.71 12.91
C VAL A 487 15.38 -13.73 13.54
N HIS A 488 15.03 -14.77 12.77
CA HIS A 488 14.23 -15.89 13.25
C HIS A 488 15.13 -16.90 13.99
N ALA A 489 15.22 -16.76 15.31
CA ALA A 489 16.20 -17.44 16.16
C ALA A 489 16.16 -18.97 16.08
N GLU A 490 14.97 -19.58 15.94
CA GLU A 490 14.84 -21.04 15.87
C GLU A 490 15.49 -21.61 14.60
N SER A 491 15.28 -20.94 13.46
CA SER A 491 15.83 -21.40 12.18
C SER A 491 17.22 -20.84 11.87
N GLY A 492 17.54 -19.64 12.35
CA GLY A 492 18.69 -18.85 11.90
C GLY A 492 18.43 -18.01 10.62
N ALA A 493 17.29 -18.18 9.95
CA ALA A 493 16.89 -17.34 8.82
C ALA A 493 16.65 -15.88 9.26
N ILE A 494 16.77 -14.95 8.32
CA ILE A 494 16.58 -13.51 8.58
C ILE A 494 15.60 -12.96 7.55
N LEU A 495 14.56 -12.27 8.02
CA LEU A 495 13.55 -11.65 7.17
C LEU A 495 14.12 -10.42 6.44
N ALA A 496 13.72 -10.21 5.19
CA ALA A 496 13.99 -8.95 4.48
C ALA A 496 13.18 -7.77 5.06
N ALA A 497 11.92 -8.00 5.41
CA ALA A 497 11.08 -7.07 6.16
C ALA A 497 9.99 -7.79 6.97
N ALA A 498 9.36 -7.10 7.91
CA ALA A 498 8.30 -7.68 8.77
C ALA A 498 6.93 -7.84 8.08
N THR A 499 6.75 -7.24 6.90
CA THR A 499 5.45 -7.06 6.25
C THR A 499 5.45 -7.51 4.79
N THR A 500 4.24 -7.63 4.24
CA THR A 500 3.99 -7.85 2.83
C THR A 500 3.12 -6.73 2.28
N SER A 501 3.25 -6.49 0.98
CA SER A 501 2.31 -5.74 0.15
C SER A 501 2.07 -4.31 0.60
N LEU A 502 3.04 -3.72 1.28
CA LEU A 502 3.10 -2.27 1.40
C LEU A 502 3.61 -1.69 0.06
N PRO A 503 3.02 -0.57 -0.40
CA PRO A 503 3.24 -0.09 -1.75
C PRO A 503 4.53 0.72 -1.91
N GLU A 504 5.27 0.45 -2.99
CA GLU A 504 6.29 1.35 -3.54
C GLU A 504 5.66 2.60 -4.19
N ASP A 505 4.37 2.53 -4.56
CA ASP A 505 3.58 3.65 -5.08
C ASP A 505 2.13 3.51 -4.62
N ILE A 506 1.61 4.51 -3.91
CA ILE A 506 0.30 4.43 -3.24
C ILE A 506 -0.82 4.43 -4.29
N GLY A 507 -1.68 3.42 -4.21
CA GLY A 507 -2.69 3.10 -5.23
C GLY A 507 -2.12 2.33 -6.43
N GLY A 508 -0.79 2.15 -6.49
CA GLY A 508 -0.07 1.41 -7.51
C GLY A 508 -0.06 -0.10 -7.30
N ILE A 509 0.64 -0.79 -8.21
CA ILE A 509 0.66 -2.25 -8.29
C ILE A 509 1.93 -2.90 -7.75
N ARG A 510 2.89 -2.10 -7.30
CA ARG A 510 4.22 -2.52 -6.83
C ARG A 510 4.17 -2.79 -5.33
N ASN A 511 3.61 -3.97 -4.99
CA ASN A 511 3.33 -4.40 -3.62
C ASN A 511 3.80 -5.85 -3.46
N TRP A 512 4.88 -6.08 -2.71
CA TRP A 512 5.59 -7.38 -2.67
C TRP A 512 5.63 -7.99 -1.27
N ASP A 513 5.73 -9.32 -1.18
CA ASP A 513 5.89 -10.02 0.10
C ASP A 513 7.37 -10.17 0.48
N TYR A 514 7.80 -9.50 1.54
CA TYR A 514 9.21 -9.43 1.99
C TYR A 514 9.47 -10.23 3.27
N ARG A 515 8.52 -11.06 3.71
CA ARG A 515 8.63 -11.80 4.99
C ARG A 515 9.54 -13.03 4.91
N TYR A 516 10.17 -13.24 3.77
CA TYR A 516 11.03 -14.38 3.47
C TYR A 516 12.51 -14.07 3.68
N CYS A 517 13.33 -15.11 3.63
CA CYS A 517 14.78 -15.00 3.75
C CYS A 517 15.41 -14.88 2.36
N TRP A 518 15.69 -13.64 1.93
CA TRP A 518 16.58 -13.38 0.80
C TRP A 518 18.03 -13.61 1.22
N LEU A 519 18.80 -14.36 0.44
CA LEU A 519 20.19 -14.66 0.77
C LEU A 519 21.02 -13.39 0.90
N ARG A 520 20.84 -12.45 -0.03
CA ARG A 520 21.54 -11.15 -0.03
C ARG A 520 21.20 -10.34 1.22
N ASP A 521 19.92 -10.09 1.47
CA ASP A 521 19.41 -9.30 2.60
C ASP A 521 19.85 -9.90 3.95
N ALA A 522 19.71 -11.21 4.08
CA ALA A 522 20.09 -11.94 5.29
C ALA A 522 21.60 -11.87 5.54
N SER A 523 22.43 -12.11 4.51
CA SER A 523 23.88 -12.03 4.65
C SER A 523 24.35 -10.63 5.00
N MET A 524 23.77 -9.59 4.38
CA MET A 524 24.08 -8.20 4.70
C MET A 524 23.61 -7.80 6.10
N THR A 525 22.46 -8.31 6.55
CA THR A 525 21.98 -8.11 7.93
C THR A 525 22.93 -8.73 8.94
N ALA A 526 23.34 -9.99 8.71
CA ALA A 526 24.27 -10.69 9.57
C ALA A 526 25.64 -10.00 9.61
N SER A 527 26.18 -9.54 8.47
CA SER A 527 27.46 -8.80 8.41
C SER A 527 27.36 -7.49 9.19
N ALA A 528 26.24 -6.76 9.08
CA ALA A 528 26.02 -5.54 9.86
C ALA A 528 26.00 -5.82 11.38
N LEU A 529 25.43 -6.95 11.82
CA LEU A 529 25.45 -7.35 13.23
C LEU A 529 26.83 -7.83 13.70
N VAL A 530 27.59 -8.53 12.84
CA VAL A 530 28.99 -8.91 13.09
C VAL A 530 29.86 -7.68 13.31
N ALA A 531 29.66 -6.62 12.50
CA ALA A 531 30.38 -5.35 12.65
C ALA A 531 30.12 -4.66 14.01
N LEU A 532 28.98 -4.95 14.65
CA LEU A 532 28.66 -4.47 16.00
C LEU A 532 29.14 -5.42 17.11
N GLY A 533 29.73 -6.57 16.76
CA GLY A 533 30.22 -7.58 17.70
C GLY A 533 29.25 -8.72 18.00
N SER A 534 28.10 -8.81 17.31
CA SER A 534 27.12 -9.89 17.50
C SER A 534 27.31 -10.98 16.45
N LEU A 535 27.87 -12.12 16.85
CA LEU A 535 28.28 -13.19 15.92
C LEU A 535 27.22 -14.30 15.77
N SER A 536 26.39 -14.52 16.78
CA SER A 536 25.44 -15.66 16.84
C SER A 536 24.44 -15.67 15.70
N GLU A 537 24.02 -14.50 15.22
CA GLU A 537 23.04 -14.38 14.14
C GLU A 537 23.64 -14.81 12.80
N ALA A 538 24.92 -14.48 12.56
CA ALA A 538 25.65 -14.96 11.38
C ALA A 538 25.83 -16.47 11.41
N GLU A 539 26.18 -17.04 12.57
CA GLU A 539 26.34 -18.48 12.75
C GLU A 539 25.02 -19.23 12.52
N GLY A 540 23.91 -18.67 13.02
CA GLY A 540 22.57 -19.20 12.76
C GLY A 540 22.23 -19.20 11.27
N LEU A 541 22.48 -18.09 10.57
CA LEU A 541 22.21 -17.97 9.14
C LEU A 541 23.06 -18.94 8.29
N LEU A 542 24.35 -19.08 8.59
CA LEU A 542 25.22 -20.01 7.87
C LEU A 542 24.79 -21.47 8.13
N GLY A 543 24.44 -21.80 9.38
CA GLY A 543 23.87 -23.10 9.72
C GLY A 543 22.55 -23.39 8.99
N TRP A 544 21.71 -22.36 8.81
CA TRP A 544 20.50 -22.44 7.99
C TRP A 544 20.81 -22.68 6.51
N LEU A 545 21.77 -21.94 5.94
CA LEU A 545 22.14 -22.04 4.53
C LEU A 545 22.75 -23.42 4.22
N HIS A 546 23.53 -24.00 5.13
CA HIS A 546 24.00 -25.37 5.01
C HIS A 546 22.84 -26.36 4.86
N ARG A 547 21.79 -26.23 5.68
CA ARG A 547 20.60 -27.09 5.57
C ARG A 547 19.85 -26.86 4.25
N VAL A 548 19.81 -25.63 3.73
CA VAL A 548 19.24 -25.37 2.40
C VAL A 548 20.03 -26.12 1.32
N LEU A 549 21.36 -26.03 1.34
CA LEU A 549 22.24 -26.69 0.36
C LEU A 549 22.13 -28.22 0.38
N GLU A 550 21.91 -28.84 1.54
CA GLU A 550 21.70 -30.29 1.68
C GLU A 550 20.51 -30.80 0.84
N HIS A 551 19.54 -29.94 0.54
CA HIS A 551 18.35 -30.28 -0.23
C HIS A 551 18.44 -29.89 -1.72
N LEU A 552 19.56 -29.32 -2.14
CA LEU A 552 19.78 -28.88 -3.53
C LEU A 552 20.71 -29.84 -4.30
N PRO A 553 20.53 -29.98 -5.62
CA PRO A 553 21.45 -30.76 -6.45
C PRO A 553 22.88 -30.20 -6.50
N GLY A 554 23.06 -28.91 -6.20
CA GLY A 554 24.34 -28.22 -6.19
C GLY A 554 24.19 -26.74 -5.84
N PRO A 555 25.28 -26.06 -5.43
CA PRO A 555 25.24 -24.66 -5.00
C PRO A 555 24.88 -23.68 -6.11
N ASP A 556 25.17 -24.03 -7.37
CA ASP A 556 24.80 -23.25 -8.56
C ASP A 556 23.29 -23.19 -8.82
N ARG A 557 22.50 -23.96 -8.05
CA ARG A 557 21.03 -24.03 -8.10
C ARG A 557 20.36 -23.31 -6.92
N LEU A 558 21.11 -22.53 -6.13
CA LEU A 558 20.51 -21.66 -5.12
C LEU A 558 19.48 -20.72 -5.76
N HIS A 559 18.33 -20.62 -5.11
CA HIS A 559 17.30 -19.64 -5.40
C HIS A 559 17.62 -18.33 -4.66
N PRO A 560 17.08 -17.18 -5.10
CA PRO A 560 17.37 -15.91 -4.45
C PRO A 560 16.86 -15.83 -3.01
N LEU A 561 15.75 -16.52 -2.74
CA LEU A 561 15.05 -16.50 -1.47
C LEU A 561 14.39 -17.84 -1.13
N TYR A 562 14.14 -18.03 0.16
CA TYR A 562 13.51 -19.21 0.74
C TYR A 562 12.55 -18.83 1.87
N THR A 563 11.65 -19.75 2.23
CA THR A 563 10.87 -19.63 3.48
C THR A 563 11.81 -19.64 4.69
N LEU A 564 11.32 -19.25 5.86
CA LEU A 564 12.14 -19.28 7.09
C LEU A 564 12.61 -20.70 7.44
N ALA A 565 11.85 -21.72 7.04
CA ALA A 565 12.24 -23.12 7.19
C ALA A 565 13.35 -23.58 6.21
N GLY A 566 13.75 -22.75 5.24
CA GLY A 566 14.74 -23.12 4.22
C GLY A 566 14.18 -23.90 3.04
N THR A 567 12.86 -23.88 2.83
CA THR A 567 12.21 -24.53 1.70
C THR A 567 11.92 -23.54 0.58
N ALA A 568 11.77 -24.03 -0.65
CA ALA A 568 11.37 -23.18 -1.78
C ALA A 568 9.97 -22.58 -1.55
N LEU A 569 9.76 -21.35 -2.01
CA LEU A 569 8.47 -20.67 -1.87
C LEU A 569 7.40 -21.31 -2.78
N PRO A 570 6.11 -21.26 -2.38
CA PRO A 570 5.02 -21.47 -3.31
C PRO A 570 5.00 -20.37 -4.39
N PRO A 571 4.30 -20.59 -5.52
CA PRO A 571 4.05 -19.53 -6.50
C PRO A 571 3.41 -18.29 -5.86
N GLU A 572 3.78 -17.11 -6.34
CA GLU A 572 3.14 -15.85 -5.97
C GLU A 572 1.62 -15.93 -6.20
N ALA A 573 0.85 -15.50 -5.21
CA ALA A 573 -0.60 -15.48 -5.24
C ALA A 573 -1.13 -14.10 -4.83
N VAL A 574 -2.35 -13.78 -5.30
CA VAL A 574 -3.04 -12.53 -4.99
C VAL A 574 -4.21 -12.80 -4.05
N ILE A 575 -4.35 -11.95 -3.03
CA ILE A 575 -5.50 -11.97 -2.11
C ILE A 575 -6.48 -10.87 -2.53
N ASP A 576 -7.41 -11.22 -3.42
CA ASP A 576 -8.34 -10.27 -4.03
C ASP A 576 -9.39 -9.69 -3.06
N SER A 577 -9.63 -10.38 -1.94
CA SER A 577 -10.55 -9.94 -0.90
C SER A 577 -10.04 -8.72 -0.14
N LEU A 578 -8.72 -8.49 -0.12
CA LEU A 578 -8.14 -7.35 0.58
C LEU A 578 -8.09 -6.11 -0.33
N PRO A 579 -8.53 -4.93 0.15
CA PRO A 579 -8.41 -3.68 -0.57
C PRO A 579 -6.97 -3.18 -0.75
N GLY A 580 -6.02 -3.70 0.05
CA GLY A 580 -4.63 -3.27 0.06
C GLY A 580 -4.38 -2.00 0.87
N TYR A 581 -3.14 -1.79 1.29
CA TYR A 581 -2.76 -0.60 2.06
C TYR A 581 -3.06 0.66 1.25
N ALA A 582 -3.87 1.57 1.81
CA ALA A 582 -4.29 2.80 1.13
C ALA A 582 -4.93 2.57 -0.26
N GLY A 583 -5.55 1.40 -0.49
CA GLY A 583 -6.14 1.04 -1.79
C GLY A 583 -5.13 0.55 -2.83
N SER A 584 -3.88 0.31 -2.45
CA SER A 584 -2.82 -0.17 -3.35
C SER A 584 -2.97 -1.67 -3.60
N ARG A 585 -3.22 -2.05 -4.85
CA ARG A 585 -3.57 -3.43 -5.25
C ARG A 585 -2.69 -3.91 -6.39
N PRO A 586 -2.39 -5.21 -6.48
CA PRO A 586 -2.92 -6.30 -5.65
C PRO A 586 -2.17 -6.46 -4.32
N VAL A 587 -2.80 -7.15 -3.36
CA VAL A 587 -2.09 -7.74 -2.20
C VAL A 587 -1.53 -9.08 -2.61
N ARG A 588 -0.21 -9.26 -2.47
CA ARG A 588 0.51 -10.47 -2.84
C ARG A 588 1.00 -11.25 -1.62
N VAL A 589 1.03 -12.56 -1.78
CA VAL A 589 1.74 -13.48 -0.88
C VAL A 589 2.63 -14.40 -1.70
N GLY A 590 3.80 -14.73 -1.17
CA GLY A 590 4.89 -15.27 -1.99
C GLY A 590 5.56 -14.19 -2.84
N ASN A 591 6.57 -14.58 -3.61
CA ASN A 591 7.27 -13.66 -4.49
C ASN A 591 7.75 -14.37 -5.76
N ALA A 592 7.49 -13.76 -6.91
CA ALA A 592 7.86 -14.31 -8.23
C ALA A 592 9.39 -14.44 -8.44
N ALA A 593 10.20 -13.68 -7.68
CA ALA A 593 11.65 -13.76 -7.70
C ALA A 593 12.19 -15.17 -7.37
N ASN A 594 11.40 -16.01 -6.70
CA ASN A 594 11.75 -17.42 -6.43
C ASN A 594 12.11 -18.21 -7.69
N SER A 595 11.60 -17.82 -8.86
CA SER A 595 11.89 -18.48 -10.14
C SER A 595 13.02 -17.82 -10.96
N GLN A 596 13.56 -16.70 -10.48
CA GLN A 596 14.56 -15.91 -11.19
C GLN A 596 15.98 -16.42 -10.96
N VAL A 597 16.83 -16.19 -11.96
CA VAL A 597 18.28 -16.28 -11.79
C VAL A 597 18.78 -14.96 -11.24
N GLN A 598 19.49 -15.02 -10.10
CA GLN A 598 20.26 -13.92 -9.51
C GLN A 598 21.66 -14.43 -9.17
N LEU A 599 22.66 -13.87 -9.85
CA LEU A 599 24.05 -14.32 -9.68
C LEU A 599 24.76 -13.57 -8.56
N ASP A 600 24.16 -12.51 -8.04
CA ASP A 600 24.75 -11.69 -7.00
C ASP A 600 24.71 -12.34 -5.61
N VAL A 601 23.79 -13.29 -5.38
CA VAL A 601 23.53 -13.91 -4.06
C VAL A 601 24.75 -14.56 -3.42
N PHE A 602 25.73 -14.99 -4.23
CA PHE A 602 26.94 -15.65 -3.75
C PHE A 602 27.92 -14.68 -3.07
N GLY A 603 27.98 -13.42 -3.54
CA GLY A 603 28.91 -12.41 -3.04
C GLY A 603 28.72 -12.10 -1.55
N PRO A 604 27.51 -11.68 -1.14
CA PRO A 604 27.18 -11.39 0.26
C PRO A 604 27.43 -12.56 1.22
N VAL A 605 27.21 -13.80 0.79
CA VAL A 605 27.48 -14.99 1.62
C VAL A 605 28.96 -15.12 1.93
N VAL A 606 29.84 -14.99 0.92
CA VAL A 606 31.29 -15.09 1.14
C VAL A 606 31.81 -13.86 1.89
N GLU A 607 31.26 -12.68 1.64
CA GLU A 607 31.62 -11.47 2.40
C GLU A 607 31.23 -11.59 3.89
N LEU A 608 30.07 -12.18 4.20
CA LEU A 608 29.70 -12.51 5.57
C LEU A 608 30.71 -13.46 6.24
N ILE A 609 31.10 -14.54 5.55
CA ILE A 609 32.08 -15.50 6.08
C ILE A 609 33.43 -14.82 6.31
N HIS A 610 33.83 -13.94 5.39
CA HIS A 610 35.01 -13.11 5.53
C HIS A 610 34.94 -12.28 6.81
N ASP A 611 33.91 -11.45 6.97
CA ASP A 611 33.74 -10.57 8.13
C ASP A 611 33.68 -11.35 9.46
N LEU A 612 32.93 -12.46 9.47
CA LEU A 612 32.79 -13.33 10.64
C LEU A 612 34.13 -13.96 11.04
N SER A 613 34.91 -14.45 10.06
CA SER A 613 36.21 -15.06 10.31
C SER A 613 37.20 -14.07 10.90
N HIS A 614 37.20 -12.83 10.40
CA HIS A 614 38.01 -11.75 10.96
C HIS A 614 37.57 -11.37 12.37
N ALA A 615 36.26 -11.25 12.61
CA ALA A 615 35.73 -10.96 13.94
C ALA A 615 36.13 -12.04 14.95
N ARG A 616 35.96 -13.33 14.60
CA ARG A 616 36.40 -14.47 15.42
C ARG A 616 37.90 -14.45 15.69
N LYS A 617 38.73 -14.12 14.68
CA LYS A 617 40.19 -13.99 14.83
C LYS A 617 40.54 -12.88 15.80
N HIS A 618 39.90 -11.72 15.69
CA HIS A 618 40.08 -10.60 16.62
C HIS A 618 39.68 -10.94 18.06
N LEU A 619 38.64 -11.77 18.24
CA LEU A 619 38.22 -12.29 19.54
C LEU A 619 39.09 -13.46 20.05
N GLY A 620 40.10 -13.89 19.28
CA GLY A 620 41.04 -14.93 19.69
C GLY A 620 40.49 -16.36 19.61
N HIS A 621 39.49 -16.61 18.75
CA HIS A 621 39.01 -17.97 18.50
C HIS A 621 40.12 -18.83 17.90
N SER A 622 40.20 -20.10 18.32
CA SER A 622 41.25 -21.02 17.85
C SER A 622 41.09 -21.46 16.40
N ASP A 623 39.85 -21.47 15.91
CA ASP A 623 39.50 -21.79 14.52
C ASP A 623 38.55 -20.72 13.97
N PRO A 624 39.08 -19.55 13.53
CA PRO A 624 38.23 -18.43 13.12
C PRO A 624 37.45 -18.68 11.83
N LEU A 625 38.07 -19.38 10.87
CA LEU A 625 37.46 -19.80 9.61
C LEU A 625 37.29 -21.31 9.67
N THR A 626 36.09 -21.77 10.02
CA THR A 626 35.84 -23.20 10.23
C THR A 626 35.86 -23.99 8.91
N ASP A 627 36.01 -25.31 9.00
CA ASP A 627 35.93 -26.18 7.81
C ASP A 627 34.56 -26.09 7.10
N ALA A 628 33.48 -25.93 7.86
CA ALA A 628 32.13 -25.78 7.30
C ALA A 628 32.01 -24.47 6.52
N ASP A 629 32.48 -23.36 7.11
CA ASP A 629 32.49 -22.05 6.45
C ASP A 629 33.37 -22.08 5.19
N TRP A 630 34.55 -22.71 5.26
CA TRP A 630 35.45 -22.84 4.10
C TRP A 630 34.85 -23.69 2.97
N ASN A 631 34.13 -24.77 3.30
CA ASN A 631 33.40 -25.56 2.31
C ASN A 631 32.31 -24.74 1.64
N LEU A 632 31.57 -23.93 2.41
CA LEU A 632 30.56 -23.03 1.88
C LEU A 632 31.16 -21.99 0.93
N VAL A 633 32.30 -21.38 1.29
CA VAL A 633 33.06 -20.48 0.39
C VAL A 633 33.42 -21.20 -0.91
N SER A 634 33.93 -22.42 -0.83
CA SER A 634 34.29 -23.23 -1.99
C SER A 634 33.09 -23.54 -2.88
N ASP A 635 31.94 -23.84 -2.28
CA ASP A 635 30.67 -24.07 -2.98
C ASP A 635 30.17 -22.82 -3.72
N MET A 636 30.31 -21.63 -3.10
CA MET A 636 29.94 -20.36 -3.72
C MET A 636 30.85 -20.04 -4.92
N VAL A 637 32.17 -20.24 -4.80
CA VAL A 637 33.09 -20.05 -5.92
C VAL A 637 32.81 -21.05 -7.05
N LEU A 638 32.50 -22.31 -6.72
CA LEU A 638 32.10 -23.31 -7.72
C LEU A 638 30.82 -22.89 -8.47
N ALA A 639 29.86 -22.29 -7.77
CA ALA A 639 28.65 -21.76 -8.39
C ALA A 639 28.96 -20.62 -9.38
N VAL A 640 29.83 -19.70 -8.97
CA VAL A 640 30.32 -18.60 -9.83
C VAL A 640 31.05 -19.14 -11.05
N GLU A 641 32.02 -20.05 -10.88
CA GLU A 641 32.77 -20.71 -11.97
C GLU A 641 31.83 -21.28 -13.05
N ARG A 642 30.69 -21.84 -12.63
CA ARG A 642 29.73 -22.49 -13.54
C ARG A 642 28.79 -21.54 -14.26
N ARG A 643 28.50 -20.36 -13.71
CA ARG A 643 27.34 -19.56 -14.14
C ARG A 643 27.60 -18.08 -14.36
N TRP A 644 28.75 -17.54 -13.96
CA TRP A 644 28.99 -16.08 -13.98
C TRP A 644 28.86 -15.46 -15.38
N TYR A 645 29.00 -16.23 -16.47
CA TYR A 645 28.84 -15.77 -17.84
C TYR A 645 27.37 -15.68 -18.31
N GLU A 646 26.40 -16.14 -17.53
CA GLU A 646 24.96 -16.09 -17.86
C GLU A 646 24.38 -14.69 -17.60
N PRO A 647 23.39 -14.20 -18.38
CA PRO A 647 22.58 -13.05 -17.97
C PRO A 647 21.63 -13.42 -16.81
N ASP A 648 21.26 -12.45 -15.99
CA ASP A 648 20.40 -12.62 -14.80
C ASP A 648 19.38 -11.48 -14.64
N HIS A 649 18.60 -11.46 -13.55
CA HIS A 649 17.56 -10.44 -13.32
C HIS A 649 18.02 -9.25 -12.46
N GLY A 650 19.31 -9.22 -12.09
CA GLY A 650 19.90 -8.19 -11.25
C GLY A 650 19.38 -8.18 -9.81
N ILE A 651 19.93 -7.28 -9.00
CA ILE A 651 19.56 -7.08 -7.59
C ILE A 651 18.09 -6.65 -7.41
N TRP A 652 17.53 -5.96 -8.41
CA TRP A 652 16.17 -5.42 -8.36
C TRP A 652 15.10 -6.37 -8.93
N GLU A 653 15.46 -7.61 -9.24
CA GLU A 653 14.51 -8.69 -9.55
C GLU A 653 13.57 -8.35 -10.72
N ILE A 654 14.09 -7.63 -11.71
CA ILE A 654 13.29 -6.97 -12.75
C ILE A 654 12.51 -8.03 -13.52
N ARG A 655 11.18 -7.83 -13.68
CA ARG A 655 10.27 -8.79 -14.36
C ARG A 655 10.42 -8.79 -15.89
N GLY A 656 11.56 -8.33 -16.40
CA GLY A 656 11.91 -8.27 -17.81
C GLY A 656 12.85 -9.40 -18.24
N ASN A 657 13.46 -9.25 -19.43
CA ASN A 657 14.44 -10.21 -19.92
C ASN A 657 15.75 -10.12 -19.10
N PRO A 658 16.41 -11.25 -18.80
CA PRO A 658 17.71 -11.26 -18.15
C PRO A 658 18.77 -10.48 -18.95
N ARG A 659 19.66 -9.78 -18.25
CA ARG A 659 20.76 -8.99 -18.83
C ARG A 659 22.07 -9.25 -18.09
N HIS A 660 23.20 -8.82 -18.66
CA HIS A 660 24.48 -8.85 -17.96
C HIS A 660 24.59 -7.65 -17.01
N HIS A 661 23.95 -7.75 -15.85
CA HIS A 661 23.92 -6.69 -14.86
C HIS A 661 25.29 -6.45 -14.23
N VAL A 662 25.75 -5.19 -14.22
CA VAL A 662 27.07 -4.83 -13.68
C VAL A 662 27.18 -5.23 -12.22
N TYR A 663 26.16 -4.91 -11.40
CA TYR A 663 26.14 -5.30 -9.99
C TYR A 663 26.31 -6.81 -9.78
N SER A 664 25.59 -7.63 -10.54
CA SER A 664 25.66 -9.09 -10.41
C SER A 664 27.05 -9.63 -10.73
N LYS A 665 27.72 -9.07 -11.75
CA LYS A 665 29.09 -9.45 -12.10
C LYS A 665 30.12 -8.96 -11.09
N VAL A 666 29.91 -7.77 -10.51
CA VAL A 666 30.70 -7.30 -9.37
C VAL A 666 30.57 -8.27 -8.20
N MET A 667 29.36 -8.74 -7.88
CA MET A 667 29.16 -9.69 -6.78
C MET A 667 29.77 -11.08 -7.05
N CYS A 668 29.73 -11.56 -8.31
CA CYS A 668 30.50 -12.73 -8.71
C CYS A 668 32.01 -12.54 -8.47
N TRP A 669 32.55 -11.35 -8.80
CA TRP A 669 33.94 -11.02 -8.50
C TRP A 669 34.21 -10.99 -6.98
N VAL A 670 33.33 -10.36 -6.19
CA VAL A 670 33.44 -10.32 -4.72
C VAL A 670 33.53 -11.73 -4.14
N THR A 671 32.69 -12.67 -4.61
CA THR A 671 32.75 -14.07 -4.19
C THR A 671 34.16 -14.64 -4.31
N VAL A 672 34.78 -14.50 -5.49
CA VAL A 672 36.10 -15.09 -5.76
C VAL A 672 37.21 -14.31 -5.08
N ASP A 673 37.14 -12.98 -5.06
CA ASP A 673 38.15 -12.12 -4.41
C ASP A 673 38.23 -12.38 -2.90
N ARG A 674 37.10 -12.40 -2.21
CA ARG A 674 37.05 -12.69 -0.77
C ARG A 674 37.49 -14.11 -0.46
N ALA A 675 37.15 -15.07 -1.32
CA ALA A 675 37.61 -16.46 -1.18
C ALA A 675 39.13 -16.59 -1.30
N VAL A 676 39.77 -15.89 -2.25
CA VAL A 676 41.23 -15.84 -2.40
C VAL A 676 41.88 -15.19 -1.18
N LYS A 677 41.35 -14.07 -0.69
CA LYS A 677 41.85 -13.39 0.52
C LYS A 677 41.75 -14.28 1.76
N LEU A 678 40.62 -14.96 1.95
CA LEU A 678 40.44 -15.94 3.03
C LEU A 678 41.46 -17.07 2.93
N ALA A 679 41.72 -17.59 1.73
CA ALA A 679 42.71 -18.64 1.52
C ALA A 679 44.11 -18.21 1.96
N GLU A 680 44.53 -17.01 1.54
CA GLU A 680 45.84 -16.44 1.86
C GLU A 680 46.00 -16.14 3.35
N GLU A 681 45.00 -15.51 3.98
CA GLU A 681 45.09 -15.06 5.36
C GLU A 681 44.95 -16.18 6.41
N PHE A 682 44.12 -17.18 6.11
CA PHE A 682 43.85 -18.31 7.01
C PHE A 682 44.54 -19.61 6.57
N GLU A 683 45.51 -19.51 5.64
CA GLU A 683 46.34 -20.61 5.16
C GLU A 683 45.52 -21.82 4.65
N ARG A 684 44.36 -21.55 4.00
CA ARG A 684 43.50 -22.59 3.40
C ARG A 684 43.98 -22.95 1.99
N ALA A 685 43.88 -24.22 1.63
CA ALA A 685 44.23 -24.68 0.30
C ALA A 685 43.15 -24.29 -0.72
N ALA A 686 43.49 -23.39 -1.65
CA ALA A 686 42.62 -22.97 -2.75
C ALA A 686 43.13 -23.46 -4.12
N PRO A 687 42.24 -23.75 -5.10
CA PRO A 687 42.62 -24.00 -6.48
C PRO A 687 43.39 -22.83 -7.09
N SER A 688 44.45 -23.12 -7.85
CA SER A 688 45.24 -22.08 -8.54
C SER A 688 44.46 -21.33 -9.63
N SER A 689 43.31 -21.86 -10.04
CA SER A 689 42.40 -21.22 -11.00
C SER A 689 41.66 -20.00 -10.44
N TRP A 690 41.46 -19.91 -9.12
CA TRP A 690 40.61 -18.86 -8.54
C TRP A 690 41.14 -17.45 -8.80
N ALA A 691 42.46 -17.24 -8.68
CA ALA A 691 43.06 -15.94 -8.99
C ALA A 691 42.83 -15.52 -10.45
N ALA A 692 42.97 -16.47 -11.39
CA ALA A 692 42.73 -16.20 -12.80
C ALA A 692 41.24 -15.90 -13.10
N LEU A 693 40.32 -16.64 -12.46
CA LEU A 693 38.89 -16.38 -12.57
C LEU A 693 38.51 -14.99 -12.02
N ARG A 694 39.03 -14.63 -10.85
CA ARG A 694 38.83 -13.30 -10.26
C ARG A 694 39.27 -12.21 -11.24
N ASP A 695 40.47 -12.34 -11.81
CA ASP A 695 41.05 -11.35 -12.71
C ASP A 695 40.29 -11.28 -14.05
N GLU A 696 39.78 -12.42 -14.54
CA GLU A 696 38.92 -12.49 -15.74
C GLU A 696 37.59 -11.74 -15.54
N ILE A 697 36.88 -12.01 -14.45
CA ILE A 697 35.61 -11.33 -14.14
C ILE A 697 35.86 -9.82 -13.95
N ALA A 698 36.92 -9.45 -13.22
CA ALA A 698 37.29 -8.06 -13.00
C ALA A 698 37.52 -7.31 -14.31
N ALA A 699 38.34 -7.87 -15.21
CA ALA A 699 38.65 -7.27 -16.49
C ALA A 699 37.38 -7.08 -17.34
N GLU A 700 36.50 -8.09 -17.37
CA GLU A 700 35.26 -8.01 -18.13
C GLU A 700 34.32 -6.91 -17.60
N VAL A 701 34.12 -6.83 -16.28
CA VAL A 701 33.25 -5.81 -15.67
C VAL A 701 33.76 -4.41 -15.93
N ILE A 702 35.08 -4.20 -15.77
CA ILE A 702 35.71 -2.89 -15.96
C ILE A 702 35.64 -2.44 -17.42
N GLU A 703 35.77 -3.38 -18.36
CA GLU A 703 35.71 -3.08 -19.80
C GLU A 703 34.26 -2.88 -20.29
N LYS A 704 33.36 -3.82 -19.98
CA LYS A 704 32.00 -3.87 -20.54
C LYS A 704 30.96 -3.10 -19.73
N GLY A 705 31.21 -2.84 -18.45
CA GLY A 705 30.28 -2.11 -17.59
C GLY A 705 30.31 -0.59 -17.80
N TRP A 706 31.43 -0.05 -18.30
CA TRP A 706 31.63 1.38 -18.50
C TRP A 706 31.01 1.84 -19.82
N ASN A 707 30.28 2.95 -19.78
CA ASN A 707 29.69 3.55 -20.98
C ASN A 707 30.17 5.00 -21.16
N GLU A 708 30.98 5.22 -22.20
CA GLU A 708 31.53 6.53 -22.56
C GLU A 708 30.46 7.60 -22.89
N SER A 709 29.30 7.19 -23.42
CA SER A 709 28.27 8.14 -23.86
C SER A 709 27.53 8.82 -22.69
N VAL A 710 27.37 8.11 -21.58
CA VAL A 710 26.78 8.62 -20.34
C VAL A 710 27.83 8.87 -19.25
N ASN A 711 29.10 8.59 -19.54
CA ASN A 711 30.24 8.80 -18.65
C ASN A 711 30.02 8.19 -17.25
N SER A 712 29.52 6.95 -17.22
CA SER A 712 29.18 6.23 -15.99
C SER A 712 29.24 4.72 -16.23
N TYR A 713 29.43 3.95 -15.15
CA TYR A 713 28.99 2.56 -15.15
C TYR A 713 27.46 2.51 -15.23
N THR A 714 26.93 1.53 -15.96
CA THR A 714 25.49 1.43 -16.27
C THR A 714 24.87 0.17 -15.66
N ALA A 715 23.54 0.10 -15.62
CA ALA A 715 22.80 -0.99 -14.99
C ALA A 715 23.17 -2.39 -15.51
N ALA A 716 23.51 -2.49 -16.80
CA ALA A 716 23.93 -3.71 -17.47
C ALA A 716 24.84 -3.35 -18.66
N TYR A 717 25.64 -4.31 -19.13
CA TYR A 717 26.60 -4.09 -20.23
C TYR A 717 25.97 -3.53 -21.52
N ASP A 718 24.70 -3.84 -21.76
CA ASP A 718 23.97 -3.47 -22.97
C ASP A 718 23.03 -2.28 -22.74
N GLY A 719 23.53 -1.10 -22.37
CA GLY A 719 22.66 0.06 -22.24
C GLY A 719 23.33 1.33 -21.76
N THR A 720 22.50 2.36 -21.60
CA THR A 720 22.85 3.67 -21.05
C THR A 720 22.13 3.98 -19.74
N ASP A 721 21.33 3.03 -19.25
CA ASP A 721 20.53 3.21 -18.03
C ASP A 721 21.45 3.36 -16.81
N LEU A 722 21.25 4.41 -16.04
CA LEU A 722 21.91 4.57 -14.74
C LEU A 722 21.20 3.71 -13.69
N ASP A 723 21.96 3.20 -12.74
CA ASP A 723 21.47 2.41 -11.62
C ASP A 723 22.38 2.66 -10.41
N ALA A 724 21.76 2.96 -9.26
CA ALA A 724 22.48 3.24 -8.03
C ALA A 724 23.33 2.04 -7.55
N ALA A 725 22.95 0.81 -7.92
CA ALA A 725 23.72 -0.39 -7.60
C ALA A 725 25.11 -0.39 -8.24
N THR A 726 25.35 0.41 -9.30
CA THR A 726 26.67 0.49 -9.94
C THR A 726 27.73 1.17 -9.06
N LEU A 727 27.33 1.89 -8.00
CA LEU A 727 28.25 2.38 -6.97
C LEU A 727 29.10 1.25 -6.36
N TYR A 728 28.60 0.00 -6.35
CA TYR A 728 29.35 -1.14 -5.86
C TYR A 728 30.63 -1.45 -6.61
N ILE A 729 30.83 -0.92 -7.82
CA ILE A 729 32.12 -1.07 -8.49
C ILE A 729 33.27 -0.48 -7.65
N GLY A 730 33.02 0.62 -6.94
CA GLY A 730 33.97 1.20 -6.00
C GLY A 730 33.76 0.69 -4.58
N LEU A 731 32.50 0.57 -4.10
CA LEU A 731 32.23 0.14 -2.72
C LEU A 731 32.75 -1.28 -2.42
N SER A 732 32.76 -2.18 -3.41
CA SER A 732 33.30 -3.54 -3.27
C SER A 732 34.84 -3.61 -3.26
N GLY A 733 35.49 -2.54 -3.73
CA GLY A 733 36.93 -2.48 -3.97
C GLY A 733 37.38 -3.06 -5.31
N LEU A 734 36.48 -3.29 -6.27
CA LEU A 734 36.85 -3.79 -7.61
C LEU A 734 37.71 -2.78 -8.38
N ILE A 735 37.40 -1.49 -8.27
CA ILE A 735 38.25 -0.41 -8.78
C ILE A 735 38.73 0.49 -7.64
N ASP A 736 39.90 1.10 -7.84
CA ASP A 736 40.43 2.09 -6.91
C ASP A 736 39.49 3.31 -6.85
N PRO A 737 39.13 3.81 -5.65
CA PRO A 737 38.27 4.99 -5.51
C PRO A 737 38.78 6.26 -6.21
N THR A 738 40.09 6.34 -6.50
CA THR A 738 40.71 7.44 -7.24
C THR A 738 40.57 7.30 -8.76
N ASP A 739 40.03 6.18 -9.26
CA ASP A 739 39.71 6.00 -10.68
C ASP A 739 38.68 7.07 -11.09
N PRO A 740 38.98 7.91 -12.10
CA PRO A 740 38.05 8.93 -12.58
C PRO A 740 36.67 8.40 -12.96
N ARG A 741 36.58 7.14 -13.40
CA ARG A 741 35.31 6.48 -13.76
C ARG A 741 34.41 6.24 -12.54
N PHE A 742 35.00 5.95 -11.38
CA PHE A 742 34.23 5.83 -10.15
C PHE A 742 33.63 7.18 -9.76
N THR A 743 34.47 8.22 -9.71
CA THR A 743 34.02 9.59 -9.40
C THR A 743 32.92 10.05 -10.37
N ALA A 744 33.09 9.78 -11.67
CA ALA A 744 32.07 10.10 -12.67
C ALA A 744 30.74 9.37 -12.43
N THR A 745 30.78 8.10 -12.02
CA THR A 745 29.59 7.32 -11.66
C THR A 745 28.89 7.88 -10.42
N VAL A 746 29.64 8.28 -9.38
CA VAL A 746 29.08 8.92 -8.18
C VAL A 746 28.36 10.23 -8.55
N ILE A 747 28.99 11.06 -9.38
CA ILE A 747 28.41 12.33 -9.84
C ILE A 747 27.15 12.09 -10.68
N ALA A 748 27.16 11.10 -11.58
CA ALA A 748 26.00 10.75 -12.39
C ALA A 748 24.82 10.26 -11.53
N THR A 749 25.08 9.38 -10.55
CA THR A 749 24.06 8.91 -9.61
C THR A 749 23.49 10.05 -8.76
N GLU A 750 24.33 10.96 -8.25
CA GLU A 750 23.84 12.15 -7.55
C GLU A 750 22.96 13.02 -8.43
N ALA A 751 23.39 13.30 -9.66
CA ALA A 751 22.68 14.23 -10.54
C ALA A 751 21.34 13.69 -11.02
N GLU A 752 21.28 12.40 -11.36
CA GLU A 752 20.13 11.81 -12.06
C GLU A 752 19.21 11.01 -11.15
N LEU A 753 19.71 10.40 -10.06
CA LEU A 753 18.93 9.48 -9.22
C LEU A 753 18.64 9.98 -7.81
N ARG A 754 19.34 11.01 -7.33
CA ARG A 754 19.09 11.56 -5.99
C ARG A 754 17.90 12.49 -5.98
N SER A 755 17.00 12.32 -5.02
CA SER A 755 15.93 13.27 -4.72
C SER A 755 15.79 13.47 -3.21
N GLY A 756 16.15 14.66 -2.74
CA GLY A 756 16.10 15.00 -1.32
C GLY A 756 16.97 14.07 -0.46
N ALA A 757 16.32 13.36 0.46
CA ALA A 757 16.94 12.43 1.42
C ALA A 757 17.17 11.01 0.86
N THR A 758 16.67 10.72 -0.34
CA THR A 758 16.69 9.38 -0.91
C THR A 758 17.30 9.35 -2.32
N VAL A 759 17.59 8.14 -2.80
CA VAL A 759 18.13 7.89 -4.14
C VAL A 759 17.29 6.80 -4.78
N TYR A 760 16.78 7.04 -5.98
CA TYR A 760 16.04 6.04 -6.75
C TYR A 760 16.96 4.90 -7.21
N ARG A 761 16.39 3.71 -7.41
CA ARG A 761 17.16 2.58 -7.96
C ARG A 761 17.66 2.92 -9.35
N TYR A 762 16.75 3.41 -10.19
CA TYR A 762 16.96 3.80 -11.58
C TYR A 762 15.77 4.65 -12.10
N HIS A 763 15.90 5.28 -13.27
CA HIS A 763 14.80 5.96 -13.98
C HIS A 763 14.63 5.37 -15.40
N ARG A 764 14.16 4.13 -15.47
CA ARG A 764 13.87 3.43 -16.73
C ARG A 764 12.57 2.65 -16.66
N ASP A 765 12.08 2.24 -17.82
CA ASP A 765 10.95 1.31 -17.92
C ASP A 765 11.39 -0.11 -17.51
N ASP A 766 10.86 -0.57 -16.39
CA ASP A 766 11.07 -1.91 -15.82
C ASP A 766 9.94 -2.89 -16.19
N CYS A 767 9.10 -2.51 -17.15
CA CYS A 767 7.89 -3.22 -17.57
C CYS A 767 6.78 -3.25 -16.50
N LEU A 768 6.83 -2.37 -15.49
CA LEU A 768 5.77 -2.19 -14.50
C LEU A 768 5.21 -0.76 -14.55
N PRO A 769 3.87 -0.57 -14.53
CA PRO A 769 3.26 0.74 -14.42
C PRO A 769 3.45 1.33 -13.02
N GLY A 770 3.36 2.66 -12.93
CA GLY A 770 3.50 3.42 -11.69
C GLY A 770 4.92 3.93 -11.46
N GLY A 771 5.07 4.69 -10.38
CA GLY A 771 6.38 5.15 -9.90
C GLY A 771 6.94 4.24 -8.80
N GLU A 772 7.95 4.75 -8.12
CA GLU A 772 8.44 4.24 -6.83
C GLU A 772 8.90 5.43 -5.99
N GLY A 773 9.12 5.22 -4.70
CA GLY A 773 9.87 6.14 -3.85
C GLY A 773 11.39 5.99 -4.02
N GLY A 774 12.15 6.91 -3.42
CA GLY A 774 13.59 6.74 -3.35
C GLY A 774 13.97 5.75 -2.24
N PHE A 775 14.96 4.89 -2.49
CA PHE A 775 15.42 3.88 -1.55
C PHE A 775 16.37 4.47 -0.51
N HIS A 776 16.15 4.14 0.76
CA HIS A 776 17.08 4.52 1.83
C HIS A 776 18.44 3.83 1.67
N LEU A 777 18.47 2.58 1.20
CA LEU A 777 19.69 1.83 0.95
C LEU A 777 20.56 2.49 -0.12
N CYS A 778 19.95 2.91 -1.24
CA CYS A 778 20.68 3.58 -2.32
C CYS A 778 21.27 4.92 -1.86
N ALA A 779 20.55 5.65 -1.01
CA ALA A 779 21.07 6.86 -0.38
C ALA A 779 22.24 6.56 0.57
N ALA A 780 22.19 5.47 1.33
CA ALA A 780 23.31 5.02 2.14
C ALA A 780 24.54 4.67 1.26
N TRP A 781 24.35 3.95 0.16
CA TRP A 781 25.45 3.67 -0.79
C TRP A 781 26.07 4.95 -1.37
N LEU A 782 25.25 5.97 -1.66
CA LEU A 782 25.76 7.26 -2.11
C LEU A 782 26.56 7.99 -1.00
N VAL A 783 26.15 7.90 0.26
CA VAL A 783 26.93 8.39 1.42
C VAL A 783 28.28 7.69 1.49
N GLU A 784 28.32 6.35 1.40
CA GLU A 784 29.57 5.58 1.40
C GLU A 784 30.46 6.00 0.22
N ALA A 785 29.89 6.14 -0.97
CA ALA A 785 30.62 6.53 -2.17
C ALA A 785 31.20 7.94 -2.07
N TYR A 786 30.46 8.90 -1.48
CA TYR A 786 30.99 10.23 -1.19
C TYR A 786 32.22 10.18 -0.29
N LEU A 787 32.21 9.34 0.75
CA LEU A 787 33.35 9.20 1.65
C LEU A 787 34.57 8.66 0.89
N LEU A 788 34.39 7.68 0.01
CA LEU A 788 35.46 7.11 -0.80
C LEU A 788 36.09 8.12 -1.77
N ILE A 789 35.31 9.04 -2.35
CA ILE A 789 35.84 10.09 -3.24
C ILE A 789 36.28 11.37 -2.49
N GLY A 790 36.29 11.35 -1.15
CA GLY A 790 36.70 12.49 -0.32
C GLY A 790 35.66 13.60 -0.15
N ALA A 791 34.41 13.39 -0.57
CA ALA A 791 33.28 14.32 -0.48
C ALA A 791 32.54 14.25 0.86
N ARG A 792 33.27 14.33 1.99
CA ARG A 792 32.71 14.11 3.34
C ARG A 792 31.55 15.06 3.71
N SER A 793 31.59 16.33 3.29
CA SER A 793 30.51 17.28 3.61
C SER A 793 29.18 16.88 2.97
N GLN A 794 29.21 16.34 1.75
CA GLN A 794 28.03 15.80 1.06
C GLN A 794 27.52 14.54 1.76
N ALA A 795 28.43 13.66 2.18
CA ALA A 795 28.11 12.46 2.96
C ALA A 795 27.39 12.81 4.27
N GLU A 796 27.92 13.77 5.04
CA GLU A 796 27.32 14.21 6.31
C GLU A 796 25.94 14.84 6.11
N LEU A 797 25.78 15.65 5.06
CA LEU A 797 24.49 16.28 4.74
C LEU A 797 23.42 15.24 4.37
N LEU A 798 23.75 14.29 3.49
CA LEU A 798 22.80 13.24 3.08
C LEU A 798 22.48 12.29 4.24
N PHE A 799 23.47 11.94 5.06
CA PHE A 799 23.22 11.15 6.27
C PHE A 799 22.30 11.86 7.27
N ASP A 800 22.47 13.17 7.48
CA ASP A 800 21.56 13.94 8.34
C ASP A 800 20.14 14.03 7.79
N GLN A 801 19.97 13.97 6.46
CA GLN A 801 18.67 13.85 5.81
C GLN A 801 18.05 12.47 6.02
N LEU A 802 18.82 11.39 5.86
CA LEU A 802 18.40 10.02 6.15
C LEU A 802 17.93 9.86 7.61
N VAL A 803 18.67 10.41 8.57
CA VAL A 803 18.28 10.41 9.99
C VAL A 803 16.95 11.12 10.24
N LYS A 804 16.60 12.15 9.45
CA LYS A 804 15.32 12.85 9.58
C LYS A 804 14.14 12.07 8.98
N ALA A 805 14.41 11.18 8.03
CA ALA A 805 13.40 10.33 7.42
C ALA A 805 13.00 9.13 8.29
N THR A 806 13.73 8.85 9.38
CA THR A 806 13.34 7.79 10.32
C THR A 806 12.02 8.12 11.01
N GLY A 807 11.14 7.13 11.14
CA GLY A 807 9.89 7.25 11.86
C GLY A 807 10.08 7.66 13.33
N PRO A 808 9.02 8.12 14.02
CA PRO A 808 9.09 8.60 15.41
C PRO A 808 9.63 7.57 16.42
N THR A 809 9.50 6.27 16.13
CA THR A 809 10.04 5.18 16.95
C THR A 809 11.42 4.69 16.49
N GLY A 810 12.00 5.33 15.49
CA GLY A 810 13.34 5.05 14.96
C GLY A 810 13.38 3.93 13.93
N LEU A 811 12.25 3.58 13.33
CA LEU A 811 12.12 2.56 12.28
C LEU A 811 12.15 3.19 10.88
N LEU A 812 12.66 2.44 9.90
CA LEU A 812 12.68 2.81 8.48
C LEU A 812 11.95 1.75 7.64
N SER A 813 11.14 2.23 6.70
CA SER A 813 10.59 1.43 5.62
C SER A 813 11.63 1.22 4.52
N GLU A 814 11.24 0.54 3.44
CA GLU A 814 12.05 0.34 2.25
C GLU A 814 12.37 1.64 1.49
N GLU A 815 11.33 2.43 1.26
CA GLU A 815 11.37 3.63 0.42
C GLU A 815 10.81 4.84 1.14
N TYR A 816 11.06 6.00 0.56
CA TYR A 816 10.46 7.26 0.97
C TYR A 816 10.13 8.11 -0.25
N ASP A 817 8.91 8.64 -0.29
CA ASP A 817 8.47 9.62 -1.29
C ASP A 817 8.99 11.01 -0.91
N PRO A 818 9.96 11.59 -1.63
CA PRO A 818 10.51 12.91 -1.31
C PRO A 818 9.55 14.06 -1.64
N VAL A 819 8.47 13.82 -2.38
CA VAL A 819 7.46 14.83 -2.74
C VAL A 819 6.32 14.82 -1.74
N ALA A 820 5.77 13.65 -1.42
CA ALA A 820 4.71 13.50 -0.44
C ALA A 820 5.22 13.44 1.01
N GLU A 821 6.54 13.39 1.20
CA GLU A 821 7.23 13.33 2.50
C GLU A 821 6.75 12.16 3.40
N ARG A 822 6.56 10.98 2.81
CA ARG A 822 6.03 9.79 3.50
C ARG A 822 6.79 8.52 3.16
N SER A 823 6.78 7.57 4.10
CA SER A 823 7.36 6.24 3.87
C SER A 823 6.54 5.39 2.91
N LEU A 824 7.25 4.56 2.14
CA LEU A 824 6.74 3.62 1.14
C LEU A 824 7.45 2.27 1.29
N GLY A 825 6.88 1.23 0.67
CA GLY A 825 7.39 -0.14 0.69
C GLY A 825 7.32 -0.82 2.07
N ASN A 826 7.87 -2.03 2.17
CA ASN A 826 7.71 -2.86 3.37
C ASN A 826 8.40 -2.27 4.61
N HIS A 827 7.86 -2.57 5.80
CA HIS A 827 8.25 -1.93 7.07
C HIS A 827 8.26 -2.87 8.30
N PRO A 828 9.22 -2.68 9.21
CA PRO A 828 10.53 -2.09 8.93
C PRO A 828 11.29 -2.97 7.93
N GLN A 829 12.16 -2.35 7.12
CA GLN A 829 12.98 -3.07 6.14
C GLN A 829 14.43 -3.20 6.64
N ALA A 830 15.02 -4.38 6.49
CA ALA A 830 16.38 -4.66 6.93
C ALA A 830 17.41 -3.74 6.24
N TYR A 831 17.35 -3.61 4.91
CA TYR A 831 18.30 -2.80 4.14
C TYR A 831 18.43 -1.35 4.61
N SER A 832 17.31 -0.68 4.84
CA SER A 832 17.32 0.69 5.35
C SER A 832 18.06 0.84 6.67
N HIS A 833 17.90 -0.13 7.58
CA HIS A 833 18.61 -0.16 8.86
C HIS A 833 20.09 -0.54 8.73
N ILE A 834 20.43 -1.44 7.78
CA ILE A 834 21.83 -1.77 7.43
C ILE A 834 22.57 -0.53 6.93
N GLY A 835 21.99 0.17 5.95
CA GLY A 835 22.58 1.37 5.37
C GLY A 835 22.80 2.47 6.40
N LEU A 836 21.83 2.67 7.30
CA LEU A 836 21.94 3.66 8.37
C LEU A 836 23.09 3.34 9.35
N LEU A 837 23.22 2.08 9.78
CA LEU A 837 24.29 1.63 10.67
C LEU A 837 25.68 1.78 10.02
N ARG A 838 25.82 1.34 8.77
CA ARG A 838 27.08 1.42 8.02
C ARG A 838 27.53 2.86 7.84
N CYS A 839 26.63 3.75 7.43
CA CYS A 839 26.95 5.16 7.26
C CYS A 839 27.36 5.81 8.58
N ALA A 840 26.68 5.49 9.69
CA ALA A 840 27.05 6.02 11.00
C ALA A 840 28.44 5.54 11.44
N ALA A 841 28.78 4.27 11.18
CA ALA A 841 30.09 3.71 11.47
C ALA A 841 31.20 4.40 10.67
N LEU A 842 30.99 4.60 9.36
CA LEU A 842 31.98 5.24 8.46
C LEU A 842 32.14 6.75 8.71
N LEU A 843 31.13 7.40 9.27
CA LEU A 843 31.15 8.83 9.62
C LEU A 843 31.64 9.11 11.05
N SER A 844 31.69 8.09 11.91
CA SER A 844 32.32 8.18 13.24
C SER A 844 33.83 8.26 13.06
#